data_AF-A0A924YRK0-F1
#
_entry.id   AF-A0A924YRK0-F1
#
_cell.length_a   1.000
_cell.length_b   1.000
_cell.length_c   1.000
_cell.angle_alpha   90.00
_cell.angle_beta   90.00
_cell.angle_gamma   90.00
#
_symmetry.space_group_name_H-M   'P 1'
#
loop_
_entity.id
_entity.type
_entity.pdbx_description
1 polymer ?
#
loop_
_entity_poly.entity_id
_entity_poly.type
_entity_poly.pdbx_seq_one_letter_code
_entity_poly.pdbx_strand_id
1 'polypeptide(L)'
;MRRLLMVLVVVACGLSSLPAAELLFPQERQAFYSFEPIEIAIAGLPADATAKVELMPNRTGVAGLAFEVVGRTGTTTVELISGSLAPDVYAVKLDGKEVGKLTISSGVIDSTLLVSQTAHLNELKAGGANFLLGNAFSYGRLNPQQTRPSLTPRGAKTIGMRVFEDAIAANLPTAVYMYWTGYVTHKPFGSMKSWAAADMNNSMRLLSFHTSQRLRRFAPNILSIGTLDEPGLGWGKTPAGGTASGFPDWDEQAWYEQRGWQFTDNPASRTNDDWLKYMTIRCEIMKECQRQARRDIKLPWPQATFSTDLYAPHAIMDGTDPLNQEVNDIPSSHVFVDWGIDRLGAYSGMQLEKSHDPSSRMAHAMNGQLFGEPVPPPQQTHAYRACMNGMLAAGLTSNWWLNTTAMKPADLAEVNNAAKKIGPVLKETLLTGHDVAVLWSFTELSMREKDITLKEASKQAGEQIKLMIASLPENTALKGKEIDINAYNVGGDYKESVLTAHYALSRAGYPAQIIHERTLPYGALKNYKTLVIVGQTHELPDLIEEHLKKFTDAGGRIVVDQSTTVKFDNATVAAVDLKGLSYRWNVLFLTDAKQFKTAREASLYQTNHFMDEPVRNAVAPLKAALKQTASKPWVETDSNELVIEHQRGGEGIIVLAINGNEELPAIAEDKKHAIYNYAPHSATLALRLPPETPVVFALEGLNFDRSTELANPAAPFTAQFEPGEMKLFFAAPRKPEGIDVTASIHNGVLSIVASLKRLSMPWPIVVSVTDPAGMELYRVNRSTNLTGKYHESLSLGSNAPGGEYLIKLSSPVANLSGETKAVHKADARAPRLVAPVRVFDAERLKDFLLSKPEIVLATNANTPPDVVRILSDRLGIAGVKVIVKPESEVLRKVAYPRVWNPYAKVFTPTKKDVPHPEKIGALIKLGTAADGTISAMTVQGGDVSQDWRLPNSLITITGEG
;
A
#
# COMPACT_ATOMS: atom_id res chain seq x y z
N MET A 1 -69.61 -67.45 7.07
CA MET A 1 -68.24 -67.33 6.53
C MET A 1 -68.11 -66.00 5.79
N ARG A 2 -66.97 -65.29 5.96
CA ARG A 2 -66.56 -63.96 5.40
C ARG A 2 -67.10 -62.74 6.17
N ARG A 3 -66.31 -62.15 7.07
CA ARG A 3 -65.27 -61.08 6.91
C ARG A 3 -65.87 -59.70 6.62
N LEU A 4 -65.93 -58.84 7.65
CA LEU A 4 -66.07 -57.39 7.52
C LEU A 4 -64.75 -56.77 8.03
N LEU A 5 -64.06 -56.06 7.14
CA LEU A 5 -62.80 -55.37 7.39
C LEU A 5 -63.13 -53.91 7.74
N MET A 6 -62.75 -53.47 8.93
CA MET A 6 -62.91 -52.08 9.40
C MET A 6 -61.64 -51.32 9.00
N VAL A 7 -61.78 -50.33 8.10
CA VAL A 7 -60.69 -49.42 7.72
C VAL A 7 -60.78 -48.17 8.59
N LEU A 8 -59.81 -48.02 9.50
CA LEU A 8 -59.59 -46.81 10.28
C LEU A 8 -58.70 -45.87 9.44
N VAL A 9 -59.26 -44.77 8.94
CA VAL A 9 -58.47 -43.70 8.31
C VAL A 9 -57.96 -42.77 9.40
N VAL A 10 -56.70 -42.94 9.79
CA VAL A 10 -55.96 -41.94 10.58
C VAL A 10 -55.50 -40.87 9.59
N VAL A 11 -56.17 -39.71 9.62
CA VAL A 11 -55.67 -38.49 8.98
C VAL A 11 -54.46 -38.03 9.79
N ALA A 12 -53.27 -38.44 9.37
CA ALA A 12 -52.03 -37.79 9.77
C ALA A 12 -52.06 -36.39 9.15
N CYS A 13 -52.59 -35.40 9.89
CA CYS A 13 -52.26 -34.01 9.65
C CYS A 13 -50.74 -33.93 9.69
N GLY A 14 -50.13 -33.71 8.52
CA GLY A 14 -48.72 -33.38 8.43
C GLY A 14 -48.50 -32.12 9.25
N LEU A 15 -48.06 -32.31 10.50
CA LEU A 15 -47.34 -31.30 11.24
C LEU A 15 -46.15 -30.97 10.35
N SER A 16 -46.30 -29.92 9.54
CA SER A 16 -45.17 -29.22 8.96
C SER A 16 -44.27 -28.91 10.14
N SER A 17 -43.19 -29.69 10.31
CA SER A 17 -42.19 -29.41 11.32
C SER A 17 -41.71 -28.00 11.01
N LEU A 18 -42.18 -27.02 11.79
CA LEU A 18 -41.69 -25.67 11.70
C LEU A 18 -40.17 -25.78 11.83
N PRO A 19 -39.40 -25.17 10.91
CA PRO A 19 -37.95 -25.25 10.98
C PRO A 19 -37.51 -24.78 12.37
N ALA A 20 -36.65 -25.56 13.02
CA ALA A 20 -36.08 -25.17 14.31
C ALA A 20 -35.43 -23.79 14.18
N ALA A 21 -35.55 -22.96 15.23
CA ALA A 21 -34.94 -21.65 15.25
C ALA A 21 -33.44 -21.76 14.90
N GLU A 22 -33.00 -21.01 13.90
CA GLU A 22 -31.62 -21.02 13.40
C GLU A 22 -30.96 -19.67 13.69
N LEU A 23 -29.79 -19.68 14.32
CA LEU A 23 -28.97 -18.48 14.52
C LEU A 23 -28.16 -18.19 13.25
N LEU A 24 -28.25 -16.95 12.78
CA LEU A 24 -27.55 -16.43 11.61
C LEU A 24 -26.73 -15.20 12.02
N PHE A 25 -25.59 -15.00 11.34
CA PHE A 25 -24.81 -13.76 11.39
C PHE A 25 -25.06 -12.99 10.08
N PRO A 26 -25.95 -11.97 10.06
CA PRO A 26 -26.32 -11.26 8.83
C PRO A 26 -25.14 -10.57 8.12
N GLN A 27 -24.09 -10.25 8.87
CA GLN A 27 -22.85 -9.66 8.36
C GLN A 27 -21.97 -10.68 7.62
N GLU A 28 -22.32 -11.97 7.66
CA GLU A 28 -21.55 -13.10 7.11
C GLU A 28 -20.13 -13.23 7.69
N ARG A 29 -19.92 -12.70 8.90
CA ARG A 29 -18.64 -12.64 9.62
C ARG A 29 -18.72 -13.38 10.95
N GLN A 30 -17.60 -13.99 11.36
CA GLN A 30 -17.44 -14.58 12.70
C GLN A 30 -16.34 -13.91 13.52
N ALA A 31 -15.68 -12.89 12.98
CA ALA A 31 -14.65 -12.12 13.65
C ALA A 31 -14.95 -10.62 13.54
N PHE A 32 -14.89 -9.94 14.68
CA PHE A 32 -15.21 -8.51 14.82
C PHE A 32 -14.21 -7.84 15.74
N TYR A 33 -13.92 -6.57 15.50
CA TYR A 33 -13.33 -5.75 16.54
C TYR A 33 -14.39 -5.40 17.58
N SER A 34 -13.96 -5.31 18.83
CA SER A 34 -14.81 -5.00 19.99
C SER A 34 -15.60 -3.70 19.86
N PHE A 35 -15.11 -2.73 19.09
CA PHE A 35 -15.81 -1.48 18.82
C PHE A 35 -16.79 -1.56 17.63
N GLU A 36 -16.94 -2.72 16.97
CA GLU A 36 -17.93 -2.91 15.91
C GLU A 36 -19.29 -3.34 16.50
N PRO A 37 -20.42 -2.91 15.89
CA PRO A 37 -21.70 -3.53 16.16
C PRO A 37 -21.79 -4.93 15.53
N ILE A 38 -22.45 -5.85 16.24
CA ILE A 38 -22.58 -7.25 15.81
C ILE A 38 -24.06 -7.60 15.70
N GLU A 39 -24.50 -8.01 14.52
CA GLU A 39 -25.87 -8.42 14.28
C GLU A 39 -26.02 -9.94 14.48
N ILE A 40 -27.03 -10.33 15.24
CA ILE A 40 -27.44 -11.71 15.46
C ILE A 40 -28.90 -11.84 15.04
N ALA A 41 -29.18 -12.74 14.11
CA ALA A 41 -30.52 -12.99 13.61
C ALA A 41 -30.98 -14.39 14.01
N ILE A 42 -32.21 -14.51 14.48
CA ILE A 42 -32.87 -15.79 14.75
C ILE A 42 -33.96 -15.98 13.70
N ALA A 43 -33.73 -16.91 12.78
CA ALA A 43 -34.66 -17.25 11.70
C ALA A 43 -35.56 -18.41 12.14
N GLY A 44 -36.84 -18.37 11.73
CA GLY A 44 -37.80 -19.45 11.99
C GLY A 44 -38.37 -19.47 13.41
N LEU A 45 -38.08 -18.44 14.23
CA LEU A 45 -38.68 -18.29 15.54
C LEU A 45 -40.15 -17.85 15.39
N PRO A 46 -41.14 -18.62 15.89
CA PRO A 46 -42.55 -18.25 15.79
C PRO A 46 -42.83 -16.90 16.46
N ALA A 47 -43.85 -16.18 15.99
CA ALA A 47 -44.27 -14.93 16.62
C ALA A 47 -44.52 -15.14 18.12
N ASP A 48 -44.02 -14.22 18.95
CA ASP A 48 -44.12 -14.20 20.41
C ASP A 48 -43.38 -15.35 21.14
N ALA A 49 -42.79 -16.31 20.41
CA ALA A 49 -41.90 -17.31 21.02
C ALA A 49 -40.56 -16.68 21.40
N THR A 50 -39.94 -17.16 22.48
CA THR A 50 -38.63 -16.69 22.94
C THR A 50 -37.54 -17.71 22.62
N ALA A 51 -36.37 -17.24 22.19
CA ALA A 51 -35.15 -18.04 22.15
C ALA A 51 -34.07 -17.38 22.99
N LYS A 52 -33.31 -18.17 23.75
CA LYS A 52 -32.22 -17.68 24.58
C LYS A 52 -30.90 -17.75 23.81
N VAL A 53 -30.23 -16.62 23.68
CA VAL A 53 -28.88 -16.54 23.11
C VAL A 53 -27.87 -16.32 24.23
N GLU A 54 -26.80 -17.11 24.22
CA GLU A 54 -25.70 -16.98 25.18
C GLU A 54 -24.36 -16.87 24.44
N LEU A 55 -23.55 -15.90 24.84
CA LEU A 55 -22.20 -15.66 24.34
C LEU A 55 -21.24 -15.88 25.51
N MET A 56 -20.57 -17.02 25.51
CA MET A 56 -19.75 -17.48 26.63
C MET A 56 -18.26 -17.31 26.30
N PRO A 57 -17.53 -16.41 26.97
CA PRO A 57 -16.09 -16.21 26.75
C PRO A 57 -15.29 -17.45 27.19
N ASN A 58 -14.14 -17.67 26.55
CA ASN A 58 -13.20 -18.72 26.93
C ASN A 58 -12.27 -18.29 28.07
N ARG A 59 -11.99 -16.99 28.20
CA ARG A 59 -11.11 -16.41 29.20
C ARG A 59 -11.82 -16.30 30.54
N THR A 60 -11.18 -16.80 31.59
CA THR A 60 -11.64 -16.66 32.97
C THR A 60 -11.72 -15.18 33.38
N GLY A 61 -12.77 -14.81 34.12
CA GLY A 61 -12.97 -13.45 34.64
C GLY A 61 -13.81 -12.54 33.75
N VAL A 62 -13.93 -12.82 32.44
CA VAL A 62 -14.86 -12.11 31.56
C VAL A 62 -16.27 -12.65 31.75
N ALA A 63 -17.26 -11.77 31.94
CA ALA A 63 -18.64 -12.20 32.11
C ALA A 63 -19.26 -12.64 30.77
N GLY A 64 -20.02 -13.74 30.76
CA GLY A 64 -20.85 -14.11 29.62
C GLY A 64 -21.99 -13.12 29.39
N LEU A 65 -22.44 -13.00 28.15
CA LEU A 65 -23.63 -12.23 27.80
C LEU A 65 -24.78 -13.18 27.46
N ALA A 66 -25.93 -13.03 28.11
CA ALA A 66 -27.12 -13.80 27.83
C ALA A 66 -28.32 -12.86 27.65
N PHE A 67 -29.17 -13.15 26.66
CA PHE A 67 -30.37 -12.37 26.38
C PHE A 67 -31.41 -13.22 25.67
N GLU A 68 -32.68 -12.79 25.77
CA GLU A 68 -33.79 -13.42 25.06
C GLU A 68 -34.13 -12.63 23.79
N VAL A 69 -34.45 -13.37 22.73
CA VAL A 69 -34.96 -12.83 21.48
C VAL A 69 -36.40 -13.27 21.33
N VAL A 70 -37.31 -12.30 21.18
CA VAL A 70 -38.73 -12.57 20.91
C VAL A 70 -38.96 -12.66 19.41
N GLY A 71 -39.60 -13.74 18.97
CA GLY A 71 -39.92 -14.00 17.58
C GLY A 71 -40.91 -12.99 17.03
N ARG A 72 -40.67 -12.58 15.78
CA ARG A 72 -41.60 -11.82 14.95
C ARG A 72 -41.95 -12.68 13.72
N THR A 73 -42.87 -12.22 12.87
CA THR A 73 -43.17 -12.90 11.61
C THR A 73 -41.90 -13.01 10.74
N GLY A 74 -41.20 -14.14 10.78
CA GLY A 74 -40.01 -14.44 9.98
C GLY A 74 -38.69 -14.51 10.76
N THR A 75 -37.89 -13.45 10.68
CA THR A 75 -36.55 -13.36 11.29
C THR A 75 -36.50 -12.18 12.25
N THR A 76 -36.05 -12.42 13.48
CA THR A 76 -35.77 -11.35 14.44
C THR A 76 -34.28 -11.08 14.46
N THR A 77 -33.87 -9.84 14.21
CA THR A 77 -32.46 -9.42 14.28
C THR A 77 -32.24 -8.49 15.46
N VAL A 78 -31.23 -8.80 16.26
CA VAL A 78 -30.73 -7.93 17.32
C VAL A 78 -29.31 -7.49 17.00
N GLU A 79 -28.94 -6.32 17.48
CA GLU A 79 -27.60 -5.76 17.39
C GLU A 79 -27.00 -5.72 18.79
N LEU A 80 -25.86 -6.39 18.96
CA LEU A 80 -24.95 -6.11 20.07
C LEU A 80 -24.30 -4.77 19.76
N ILE A 81 -24.52 -3.79 20.64
CA ILE A 81 -23.99 -2.44 20.49
C ILE A 81 -22.45 -2.52 20.54
N SER A 82 -21.78 -1.63 19.81
CA SER A 82 -20.33 -1.44 19.90
C SER A 82 -19.83 -1.44 21.36
N GLY A 83 -18.76 -2.19 21.62
CA GLY A 83 -18.14 -2.31 22.94
C GLY A 83 -18.90 -3.21 23.92
N SER A 84 -19.91 -3.99 23.51
CA SER A 84 -20.65 -4.87 24.44
C SER A 84 -19.83 -6.09 24.90
N LEU A 85 -18.87 -6.54 24.07
CA LEU A 85 -18.06 -7.73 24.33
C LEU A 85 -16.58 -7.36 24.43
N ALA A 86 -15.93 -7.89 25.46
CA ALA A 86 -14.49 -7.82 25.67
C ALA A 86 -13.77 -8.69 24.64
N PRO A 87 -12.53 -8.36 24.26
CA PRO A 87 -11.75 -9.20 23.34
C PRO A 87 -11.56 -10.62 23.88
N ASP A 88 -12.09 -11.61 23.17
CA ASP A 88 -12.01 -13.05 23.44
C ASP A 88 -12.64 -13.88 22.30
N VAL A 89 -12.51 -15.20 22.38
CA VAL A 89 -13.31 -16.15 21.60
C VAL A 89 -14.53 -16.58 22.43
N TYR A 90 -15.72 -16.39 21.88
CA TYR A 90 -16.99 -16.71 22.52
C TYR A 90 -17.63 -17.94 21.86
N ALA A 91 -18.04 -18.90 22.69
CA ALA A 91 -18.98 -19.93 22.27
C ALA A 91 -20.39 -19.31 22.19
N VAL A 92 -21.04 -19.46 21.03
CA VAL A 92 -22.38 -18.93 20.78
C VAL A 92 -23.38 -20.07 20.94
N LYS A 93 -24.30 -19.92 21.89
CA LYS A 93 -25.34 -20.92 22.18
C LYS A 93 -26.73 -20.36 21.88
N LEU A 94 -27.58 -21.22 21.33
CA LEU A 94 -29.01 -21.00 21.16
C LEU A 94 -29.74 -22.07 21.96
N ASP A 95 -30.53 -21.65 22.94
CA ASP A 95 -31.25 -22.53 23.88
C ASP A 95 -30.33 -23.59 24.51
N GLY A 96 -29.15 -23.16 24.95
CA GLY A 96 -28.12 -24.00 25.58
C GLY A 96 -27.28 -24.85 24.63
N LYS A 97 -27.66 -24.97 23.34
CA LYS A 97 -26.90 -25.70 22.34
C LYS A 97 -25.87 -24.79 21.67
N GLU A 98 -24.61 -25.20 21.61
CA GLU A 98 -23.59 -24.49 20.83
C GLU A 98 -23.94 -24.56 19.34
N VAL A 99 -24.05 -23.38 18.73
CA VAL A 99 -24.41 -23.20 17.30
C VAL A 99 -23.29 -22.53 16.51
N GLY A 100 -22.27 -21.97 17.17
CA GLY A 100 -21.14 -21.35 16.50
C GLY A 100 -20.12 -20.73 17.45
N LYS A 101 -19.17 -20.00 16.86
CA LYS A 101 -18.13 -19.26 17.57
C LYS A 101 -18.05 -17.84 17.03
N LEU A 102 -17.71 -16.91 17.91
CA LEU A 102 -17.55 -15.49 17.61
C LEU A 102 -16.21 -15.03 18.19
N THR A 103 -15.32 -14.50 17.35
CA THR A 103 -14.05 -13.93 17.81
C THR A 103 -14.17 -12.42 17.91
N ILE A 104 -13.90 -11.89 19.09
CA ILE A 104 -13.86 -10.46 19.37
C ILE A 104 -12.40 -10.07 19.57
N SER A 105 -11.90 -9.20 18.70
CA SER A 105 -10.54 -8.68 18.75
C SER A 105 -10.53 -7.27 19.32
N SER A 106 -9.41 -6.85 19.91
CA SER A 106 -9.34 -5.50 20.49
C SER A 106 -9.38 -4.41 19.41
N GLY A 107 -8.82 -4.70 18.23
CA GLY A 107 -8.50 -3.70 17.20
C GLY A 107 -7.32 -2.81 17.57
N VAL A 108 -6.65 -3.12 18.68
CA VAL A 108 -5.47 -2.41 19.17
C VAL A 108 -4.24 -3.16 18.68
N ILE A 109 -3.43 -2.49 17.88
CA ILE A 109 -2.14 -2.98 17.40
C ILE A 109 -1.03 -2.75 18.43
N ASP A 110 -0.06 -3.67 18.48
CA ASP A 110 1.08 -3.62 19.39
C ASP A 110 2.04 -2.45 19.11
N SER A 111 1.98 -1.85 17.92
CA SER A 111 2.82 -0.73 17.48
C SER A 111 2.11 0.07 16.39
N THR A 112 2.33 1.39 16.34
CA THR A 112 1.84 2.26 15.26
C THR A 112 2.72 2.28 14.01
N LEU A 113 3.93 1.72 14.10
CA LEU A 113 4.69 1.23 12.94
C LEU A 113 4.17 -0.16 12.59
N LEU A 114 3.79 -0.34 11.33
CA LEU A 114 3.25 -1.59 10.85
C LEU A 114 4.32 -2.41 10.13
N VAL A 115 4.45 -3.69 10.47
CA VAL A 115 5.43 -4.62 9.87
C VAL A 115 4.77 -5.94 9.52
N SER A 116 5.11 -6.50 8.36
CA SER A 116 4.58 -7.79 7.88
C SER A 116 5.56 -8.47 6.93
N GLN A 117 5.22 -9.68 6.49
CA GLN A 117 6.01 -10.48 5.56
C GLN A 117 5.10 -11.39 4.72
N THR A 118 5.60 -11.95 3.61
CA THR A 118 4.86 -12.96 2.87
C THR A 118 4.99 -14.32 3.56
N ALA A 119 4.04 -14.65 4.44
CA ALA A 119 4.00 -15.93 5.15
C ALA A 119 2.57 -16.34 5.53
N HIS A 120 2.40 -17.58 6.01
CA HIS A 120 1.11 -17.98 6.59
C HIS A 120 0.86 -17.26 7.92
N LEU A 121 -0.40 -17.12 8.33
CA LEU A 121 -0.82 -16.32 9.50
C LEU A 121 -0.07 -16.61 10.80
N ASN A 122 0.24 -17.88 11.08
CA ASN A 122 0.99 -18.25 12.28
C ASN A 122 2.46 -17.82 12.21
N GLU A 123 3.09 -17.96 11.05
CA GLU A 123 4.46 -17.52 10.79
C GLU A 123 4.55 -15.99 10.76
N LEU A 124 3.49 -15.31 10.30
CA LEU A 124 3.36 -13.86 10.38
C LEU A 124 3.54 -13.37 11.82
N LYS A 125 2.70 -13.90 12.72
CA LYS A 125 2.75 -13.56 14.15
C LYS A 125 4.09 -13.92 14.78
N ALA A 126 4.61 -15.11 14.48
CA ALA A 126 5.91 -15.55 14.98
C ALA A 126 7.05 -14.65 14.49
N GLY A 127 6.94 -14.07 13.28
CA GLY A 127 7.86 -13.07 12.74
C GLY A 127 7.62 -11.64 13.21
N GLY A 128 6.78 -11.44 14.22
CA GLY A 128 6.50 -10.13 14.80
C GLY A 128 5.62 -9.23 13.94
N ALA A 129 4.93 -9.77 12.92
CA ALA A 129 4.01 -9.01 12.09
C ALA A 129 2.82 -8.48 12.91
N ASN A 130 2.40 -7.26 12.59
CA ASN A 130 1.24 -6.61 13.21
C ASN A 130 0.25 -6.01 12.20
N PHE A 131 0.38 -6.39 10.93
CA PHE A 131 -0.67 -6.24 9.92
C PHE A 131 -0.58 -7.37 8.89
N LEU A 132 -1.61 -7.48 8.05
CA LEU A 132 -1.72 -8.49 7.00
C LEU A 132 -1.88 -7.82 5.63
N LEU A 133 -1.38 -8.49 4.59
CA LEU A 133 -1.57 -8.10 3.21
C LEU A 133 -2.77 -8.84 2.63
N GLY A 134 -3.84 -8.11 2.38
CA GLY A 134 -5.07 -8.63 1.78
C GLY A 134 -5.04 -8.47 0.26
N ASN A 135 -5.55 -9.48 -0.44
CA ASN A 135 -5.82 -9.38 -1.86
C ASN A 135 -7.34 -9.27 -2.10
N ALA A 136 -7.75 -8.26 -2.88
CA ALA A 136 -9.14 -8.07 -3.27
C ALA A 136 -9.63 -9.01 -4.39
N PHE A 137 -8.77 -9.86 -4.95
CA PHE A 137 -9.16 -10.86 -5.93
C PHE A 137 -9.98 -11.97 -5.27
N SER A 138 -11.17 -12.23 -5.82
CA SER A 138 -12.11 -13.28 -5.37
C SER A 138 -13.05 -12.87 -4.23
N TYR A 139 -13.91 -11.88 -4.48
CA TYR A 139 -15.14 -11.66 -3.69
C TYR A 139 -16.37 -12.42 -4.22
N GLY A 140 -16.26 -13.14 -5.34
CA GLY A 140 -17.37 -13.96 -5.83
C GLY A 140 -17.38 -15.30 -5.11
N ARG A 141 -18.48 -15.71 -4.46
CA ARG A 141 -18.63 -17.05 -3.83
C ARG A 141 -18.24 -18.11 -4.85
N LEU A 142 -17.08 -18.74 -4.74
CA LEU A 142 -16.68 -19.82 -5.64
C LEU A 142 -17.03 -21.14 -4.96
N ASN A 143 -17.71 -22.02 -5.69
CA ASN A 143 -17.91 -23.38 -5.23
C ASN A 143 -16.55 -24.12 -5.31
N PRO A 144 -16.01 -24.70 -4.23
CA PRO A 144 -14.72 -25.41 -4.29
C PRO A 144 -14.70 -26.57 -5.28
N GLN A 145 -15.88 -27.14 -5.60
CA GLN A 145 -16.03 -28.24 -6.56
C GLN A 145 -16.43 -27.78 -7.97
N GLN A 146 -16.70 -26.49 -8.20
CA GLN A 146 -17.09 -25.97 -9.51
C GLN A 146 -16.43 -24.63 -9.77
N THR A 147 -15.83 -24.44 -10.95
CA THR A 147 -15.25 -23.17 -11.43
C THR A 147 -16.28 -22.04 -11.63
N ARG A 148 -17.46 -22.14 -10.98
CA ARG A 148 -18.60 -21.26 -11.09
C ARG A 148 -19.01 -20.71 -9.72
N PRO A 149 -19.75 -19.59 -9.72
CA PRO A 149 -20.32 -19.03 -8.51
C PRO A 149 -21.19 -20.03 -7.72
N SER A 150 -21.09 -20.00 -6.40
CA SER A 150 -21.92 -20.80 -5.49
C SER A 150 -23.39 -20.39 -5.61
N LEU A 151 -24.24 -21.35 -5.96
CA LEU A 151 -25.70 -21.20 -5.93
C LEU A 151 -26.29 -21.37 -4.52
N THR A 152 -25.50 -21.82 -3.54
CA THR A 152 -25.95 -21.94 -2.15
C THR A 152 -25.69 -20.64 -1.38
N PRO A 153 -26.72 -20.06 -0.74
CA PRO A 153 -26.57 -18.96 0.20
C PRO A 153 -25.59 -19.28 1.35
N ARG A 154 -25.38 -20.57 1.63
CA ARG A 154 -24.50 -21.13 2.67
C ARG A 154 -23.18 -21.70 2.11
N GLY A 155 -22.84 -21.41 0.86
CA GLY A 155 -21.60 -21.90 0.25
C GLY A 155 -20.35 -21.41 0.98
N ALA A 156 -19.22 -22.08 0.76
CA ALA A 156 -17.94 -21.69 1.36
C ALA A 156 -17.66 -20.20 1.07
N LYS A 157 -17.25 -19.47 2.12
CA LYS A 157 -16.75 -18.10 1.96
C LYS A 157 -15.65 -18.09 0.91
N THR A 158 -15.58 -17.01 0.14
CA THR A 158 -14.46 -16.85 -0.78
C THR A 158 -13.16 -16.76 -0.03
N ILE A 159 -12.08 -17.19 -0.66
CA ILE A 159 -10.73 -17.02 -0.12
C ILE A 159 -10.49 -15.55 0.22
N GLY A 160 -10.90 -14.63 -0.65
CA GLY A 160 -10.78 -13.18 -0.42
C GLY A 160 -11.47 -12.69 0.86
N MET A 161 -12.73 -13.09 1.12
CA MET A 161 -13.44 -12.65 2.35
C MET A 161 -12.85 -13.29 3.61
N ARG A 162 -12.40 -14.54 3.53
CA ARG A 162 -11.82 -15.25 4.66
C ARG A 162 -10.55 -14.56 5.16
N VAL A 163 -9.70 -14.05 4.27
CA VAL A 163 -8.46 -13.35 4.64
C VAL A 163 -8.72 -12.18 5.58
N PHE A 164 -9.75 -11.36 5.33
CA PHE A 164 -10.07 -10.22 6.20
C PHE A 164 -10.61 -10.65 7.56
N GLU A 165 -11.41 -11.73 7.60
CA GLU A 165 -11.90 -12.26 8.87
C GLU A 165 -10.78 -12.92 9.68
N ASP A 166 -9.91 -13.69 9.04
CA ASP A 166 -8.74 -14.30 9.67
C ASP A 166 -7.80 -13.21 10.22
N ALA A 167 -7.62 -12.11 9.48
CA ALA A 167 -6.88 -10.94 9.95
C ALA A 167 -7.53 -10.32 11.21
N ILE A 168 -8.85 -10.09 11.20
CA ILE A 168 -9.57 -9.59 12.39
C ILE A 168 -9.43 -10.57 13.55
N ALA A 169 -9.65 -11.87 13.33
CA ALA A 169 -9.51 -12.90 14.38
C ALA A 169 -8.09 -12.97 14.94
N ALA A 170 -7.09 -12.64 14.11
CA ALA A 170 -5.71 -12.50 14.50
C ALA A 170 -5.37 -11.17 15.17
N ASN A 171 -6.33 -10.24 15.25
CA ASN A 171 -6.16 -8.86 15.70
C ASN A 171 -5.12 -8.09 14.86
N LEU A 172 -5.13 -8.33 13.55
CA LEU A 172 -4.25 -7.68 12.57
C LEU A 172 -5.08 -6.80 11.64
N PRO A 173 -4.77 -5.50 11.50
CA PRO A 173 -5.30 -4.70 10.42
C PRO A 173 -4.76 -5.19 9.07
N THR A 174 -5.36 -4.73 7.97
CA THR A 174 -5.09 -5.18 6.61
C THR A 174 -4.74 -4.03 5.68
N ALA A 175 -3.64 -4.12 4.95
CA ALA A 175 -3.39 -3.31 3.74
C ALA A 175 -3.89 -4.10 2.53
N VAL A 176 -4.64 -3.47 1.62
CA VAL A 176 -5.31 -4.18 0.53
C VAL A 176 -4.72 -3.83 -0.82
N TYR A 177 -4.29 -4.84 -1.56
CA TYR A 177 -3.95 -4.71 -2.97
C TYR A 177 -5.12 -5.19 -3.83
N MET A 178 -5.56 -4.31 -4.70
CA MET A 178 -6.22 -4.69 -5.92
C MET A 178 -5.13 -4.88 -6.96
N TYR A 179 -5.18 -5.96 -7.72
CA TYR A 179 -4.37 -6.09 -8.94
C TYR A 179 -5.25 -5.67 -10.14
N TRP A 180 -4.92 -4.65 -10.92
CA TRP A 180 -5.63 -4.45 -12.21
C TRP A 180 -4.98 -5.22 -13.36
N THR A 181 -4.02 -6.06 -13.00
CA THR A 181 -3.05 -6.71 -13.87
C THR A 181 -3.02 -8.20 -13.52
N GLY A 182 -2.48 -9.02 -14.44
CA GLY A 182 -1.97 -10.32 -14.01
C GLY A 182 -0.81 -10.10 -13.06
N TYR A 183 -0.73 -10.90 -11.99
CA TYR A 183 0.22 -10.83 -10.86
C TYR A 183 1.73 -10.78 -11.23
N VAL A 184 2.10 -10.79 -12.51
CA VAL A 184 3.50 -10.80 -12.98
C VAL A 184 3.74 -9.84 -14.15
N THR A 185 2.68 -9.33 -14.80
CA THR A 185 2.86 -8.57 -16.04
C THR A 185 3.05 -7.08 -15.80
N HIS A 186 2.74 -6.56 -14.60
CA HIS A 186 2.77 -5.11 -14.29
C HIS A 186 1.96 -4.25 -15.27
N LYS A 187 1.05 -4.91 -16.00
CA LYS A 187 0.35 -4.45 -17.21
C LYS A 187 -1.13 -4.78 -17.14
N PRO A 188 -2.00 -3.97 -17.74
CA PRO A 188 -3.45 -4.17 -17.68
C PRO A 188 -3.84 -5.56 -18.21
N PHE A 189 -4.99 -6.09 -17.76
CA PHE A 189 -5.47 -7.40 -18.21
C PHE A 189 -5.57 -7.50 -19.74
N GLY A 190 -4.82 -8.46 -20.30
CA GLY A 190 -4.64 -8.65 -21.74
C GLY A 190 -3.34 -7.96 -22.20
N SER A 191 -2.35 -8.76 -22.61
CA SER A 191 -0.96 -8.36 -22.89
C SER A 191 -0.75 -7.31 -23.99
N MET A 192 -1.82 -6.75 -24.57
CA MET A 192 -1.80 -5.76 -25.65
C MET A 192 -2.76 -4.58 -25.41
N LYS A 193 -3.25 -4.36 -24.17
CA LYS A 193 -4.13 -3.22 -23.88
C LYS A 193 -3.35 -2.03 -23.34
N SER A 194 -3.68 -0.85 -23.84
CA SER A 194 -3.20 0.43 -23.31
C SER A 194 -3.96 0.84 -22.03
N TRP A 195 -3.27 1.54 -21.12
CA TRP A 195 -3.92 2.21 -19.98
C TRP A 195 -4.83 3.37 -20.40
N ALA A 196 -4.54 3.99 -21.54
CA ALA A 196 -5.37 5.04 -22.13
C ALA A 196 -6.57 4.48 -22.93
N ALA A 197 -6.64 3.17 -23.15
CA ALA A 197 -7.80 2.54 -23.80
C ALA A 197 -9.09 2.73 -22.98
N ALA A 198 -10.17 3.14 -23.66
CA ALA A 198 -11.43 3.50 -22.99
C ALA A 198 -12.10 2.30 -22.28
N ASP A 199 -12.00 1.10 -22.83
CA ASP A 199 -12.53 -0.13 -22.24
C ASP A 199 -11.75 -0.59 -20.99
N MET A 200 -10.42 -0.45 -21.01
CA MET A 200 -9.57 -0.70 -19.85
C MET A 200 -9.89 0.29 -18.73
N ASN A 201 -9.98 1.59 -19.05
CA ASN A 201 -10.40 2.61 -18.12
C ASN A 201 -11.77 2.28 -17.51
N ASN A 202 -12.77 1.93 -18.30
CA ASN A 202 -14.08 1.54 -17.77
C ASN A 202 -14.00 0.31 -16.86
N SER A 203 -13.20 -0.71 -17.22
CA SER A 203 -13.03 -1.92 -16.41
C SER A 203 -12.39 -1.62 -15.06
N MET A 204 -11.33 -0.81 -15.04
CA MET A 204 -10.65 -0.33 -13.83
C MET A 204 -11.62 0.43 -12.92
N ARG A 205 -12.37 1.38 -13.48
CA ARG A 205 -13.35 2.19 -12.73
C ARG A 205 -14.40 1.32 -12.04
N LEU A 206 -14.92 0.32 -12.77
CA LEU A 206 -15.87 -0.65 -12.24
C LEU A 206 -15.25 -1.51 -11.14
N LEU A 207 -14.08 -2.07 -11.38
CA LEU A 207 -13.39 -2.90 -10.40
C LEU A 207 -13.11 -2.12 -9.11
N SER A 208 -12.65 -0.88 -9.23
CA SER A 208 -12.41 0.06 -8.12
C SER A 208 -13.66 0.35 -7.30
N PHE A 209 -14.74 0.74 -7.97
CA PHE A 209 -16.02 1.02 -7.33
C PHE A 209 -16.56 -0.22 -6.59
N HIS A 210 -16.61 -1.38 -7.26
CA HIS A 210 -17.17 -2.61 -6.67
C HIS A 210 -16.31 -3.18 -5.56
N THR A 211 -15.00 -3.07 -5.66
CA THR A 211 -14.09 -3.51 -4.60
C THR A 211 -14.30 -2.67 -3.36
N SER A 212 -14.33 -1.34 -3.47
CA SER A 212 -14.59 -0.46 -2.33
C SER A 212 -15.98 -0.70 -1.70
N GLN A 213 -17.02 -0.85 -2.53
CA GLN A 213 -18.36 -1.23 -2.10
C GLN A 213 -18.41 -2.52 -1.26
N ARG A 214 -17.57 -3.50 -1.59
CA ARG A 214 -17.49 -4.78 -0.86
C ARG A 214 -16.65 -4.66 0.40
N LEU A 215 -15.51 -3.96 0.30
CA LEU A 215 -14.53 -3.82 1.36
C LEU A 215 -14.98 -2.96 2.52
N ARG A 216 -15.86 -1.99 2.30
CA ARG A 216 -16.37 -1.13 3.38
C ARG A 216 -17.00 -1.87 4.57
N ARG A 217 -17.43 -3.13 4.39
CA ARG A 217 -17.92 -3.97 5.51
C ARG A 217 -16.83 -4.37 6.50
N PHE A 218 -15.57 -4.25 6.07
CA PHE A 218 -14.34 -4.44 6.84
C PHE A 218 -13.59 -3.11 7.01
N ALA A 219 -14.25 -1.96 6.81
CA ALA A 219 -13.60 -0.65 6.84
C ALA A 219 -12.71 -0.45 8.08
N PRO A 220 -13.09 -0.88 9.30
CA PRO A 220 -12.19 -0.73 10.45
C PRO A 220 -10.94 -1.60 10.44
N ASN A 221 -10.91 -2.66 9.64
CA ASN A 221 -9.73 -3.51 9.45
C ASN A 221 -8.77 -2.91 8.41
N ILE A 222 -9.27 -2.15 7.45
CA ILE A 222 -8.50 -1.78 6.26
C ILE A 222 -7.79 -0.44 6.46
N LEU A 223 -6.46 -0.48 6.40
CA LEU A 223 -5.59 0.68 6.56
C LEU A 223 -5.52 1.52 5.29
N SER A 224 -5.39 0.86 4.15
CA SER A 224 -5.28 1.44 2.83
C SER A 224 -5.74 0.47 1.76
N ILE A 225 -6.11 1.02 0.61
CA ILE A 225 -6.36 0.28 -0.62
C ILE A 225 -5.39 0.81 -1.69
N GLY A 226 -4.53 -0.07 -2.17
CA GLY A 226 -3.72 0.08 -3.36
C GLY A 226 -4.35 -0.60 -4.55
N THR A 227 -4.04 -0.12 -5.74
CA THR A 227 -4.73 -0.50 -6.98
C THR A 227 -3.92 -1.38 -7.91
N LEU A 228 -2.61 -1.33 -7.76
CA LEU A 228 -1.64 -1.92 -8.67
C LEU A 228 -0.39 -2.30 -7.90
N ASP A 229 0.18 -3.44 -8.28
CA ASP A 229 1.51 -3.87 -7.89
C ASP A 229 2.47 -3.48 -9.03
N GLU A 230 3.30 -2.47 -8.76
CA GLU A 230 4.33 -1.92 -9.66
C GLU A 230 3.82 -1.62 -11.09
N PRO A 231 2.90 -0.67 -11.30
CA PRO A 231 2.34 -0.44 -12.64
C PRO A 231 3.38 0.15 -13.59
N GLY A 232 3.40 -0.37 -14.82
CA GLY A 232 4.12 0.21 -15.96
C GLY A 232 3.21 0.35 -17.17
N LEU A 233 3.54 1.28 -18.06
CA LEU A 233 2.84 1.42 -19.34
C LEU A 233 3.02 0.17 -20.22
N GLY A 234 1.95 -0.19 -20.93
CA GLY A 234 1.96 -1.30 -21.87
C GLY A 234 2.87 -1.02 -23.07
N TRP A 235 3.18 -2.09 -23.81
CA TRP A 235 3.87 -1.98 -25.08
C TRP A 235 2.85 -1.69 -26.17
N GLY A 236 2.97 -0.51 -26.79
CA GLY A 236 2.00 -0.04 -27.75
C GLY A 236 2.13 -0.71 -29.11
N LYS A 237 1.04 -0.78 -29.87
CA LYS A 237 1.10 -1.23 -31.27
C LYS A 237 1.91 -0.23 -32.07
N THR A 238 2.92 -0.74 -32.77
CA THR A 238 3.66 0.02 -33.78
C THR A 238 2.88 0.02 -35.10
N PRO A 239 3.10 0.98 -36.01
CA PRO A 239 2.54 0.96 -37.36
C PRO A 239 2.84 -0.33 -38.14
N ALA A 240 3.94 -1.00 -37.80
CA ALA A 240 4.37 -2.26 -38.40
C ALA A 240 3.74 -3.51 -37.76
N GLY A 241 2.83 -3.36 -36.78
CA GLY A 241 2.14 -4.46 -36.11
C GLY A 241 2.92 -5.14 -34.97
N GLY A 242 4.13 -4.66 -34.63
CA GLY A 242 4.89 -5.08 -33.45
C GLY A 242 4.48 -4.33 -32.17
N THR A 243 5.03 -4.73 -31.03
CA THR A 243 4.83 -4.05 -29.73
C THR A 243 6.14 -3.47 -29.21
N ALA A 244 6.14 -2.24 -28.71
CA ALA A 244 7.34 -1.62 -28.13
C ALA A 244 7.02 -0.79 -26.86
N SER A 245 7.89 -0.88 -25.85
CA SER A 245 7.83 0.12 -24.76
C SER A 245 8.34 1.46 -25.25
N GLY A 246 7.98 2.55 -24.57
CA GLY A 246 8.53 3.87 -24.84
C GLY A 246 8.07 4.57 -26.13
N PHE A 247 7.37 3.86 -27.02
CA PHE A 247 6.70 4.45 -28.18
C PHE A 247 5.24 4.77 -27.86
N PRO A 248 4.65 5.78 -28.52
CA PRO A 248 3.21 6.03 -28.41
C PRO A 248 2.46 4.82 -28.97
N ASP A 249 1.50 4.29 -28.20
CA ASP A 249 0.61 3.26 -28.74
C ASP A 249 -0.34 3.89 -29.76
N TRP A 250 -0.53 3.25 -30.92
CA TRP A 250 -1.46 3.74 -31.93
C TRP A 250 -2.90 3.85 -31.40
N ASP A 251 -3.27 2.95 -30.47
CA ASP A 251 -4.57 2.99 -29.81
C ASP A 251 -4.71 4.20 -28.84
N GLU A 252 -3.61 4.91 -28.55
CA GLU A 252 -3.54 6.09 -27.68
C GLU A 252 -3.53 7.43 -28.44
N GLN A 253 -3.56 7.44 -29.78
CA GLN A 253 -3.42 8.66 -30.58
C GLN A 253 -4.34 9.80 -30.10
N ALA A 254 -5.64 9.53 -29.98
CA ALA A 254 -6.61 10.52 -29.53
C ALA A 254 -6.30 11.05 -28.12
N TRP A 255 -5.70 10.22 -27.25
CA TRP A 255 -5.34 10.60 -25.90
C TRP A 255 -4.20 11.62 -25.89
N TYR A 256 -3.17 11.42 -26.72
CA TYR A 256 -2.07 12.38 -26.86
C TYR A 256 -2.52 13.68 -27.54
N GLU A 257 -3.29 13.59 -28.63
CA GLU A 257 -3.76 14.75 -29.38
C GLU A 257 -4.66 15.66 -28.53
N GLN A 258 -5.50 15.08 -27.66
CA GLN A 258 -6.30 15.84 -26.70
C GLN A 258 -5.45 16.65 -25.70
N ARG A 259 -4.21 16.23 -25.44
CA ARG A 259 -3.23 16.93 -24.59
C ARG A 259 -2.28 17.82 -25.40
N GLY A 260 -2.63 18.07 -26.66
CA GLY A 260 -1.94 18.99 -27.53
C GLY A 260 -0.56 18.51 -27.99
N TRP A 261 -0.27 17.21 -27.94
CA TRP A 261 0.91 16.64 -28.60
C TRP A 261 0.52 16.08 -29.96
N GLN A 262 1.29 16.42 -31.00
CA GLN A 262 1.03 15.92 -32.34
C GLN A 262 1.54 14.49 -32.44
N PHE A 263 0.63 13.55 -32.63
CA PHE A 263 0.97 12.14 -32.65
C PHE A 263 1.93 11.79 -33.79
N THR A 264 2.93 10.97 -33.49
CA THR A 264 3.97 10.54 -34.44
C THR A 264 4.52 9.18 -34.01
N ASP A 265 4.96 8.36 -34.95
CA ASP A 265 5.59 7.04 -34.70
C ASP A 265 7.04 7.15 -34.21
N ASN A 266 7.70 8.28 -34.49
CA ASN A 266 9.06 8.58 -34.05
C ASN A 266 9.11 9.86 -33.22
N PRO A 267 8.68 9.84 -31.94
CA PRO A 267 8.76 11.01 -31.07
C PRO A 267 10.20 11.50 -30.88
N ALA A 268 11.18 10.60 -30.87
CA ALA A 268 12.58 10.93 -30.63
C ALA A 268 13.25 11.71 -31.77
N SER A 269 12.70 11.71 -33.00
CA SER A 269 13.22 12.53 -34.10
C SER A 269 12.77 14.00 -34.04
N ARG A 270 11.92 14.36 -33.08
CA ARG A 270 11.41 15.73 -32.91
C ARG A 270 12.41 16.60 -32.13
N THR A 271 12.07 17.88 -31.93
CA THR A 271 12.89 18.79 -31.12
C THR A 271 12.98 18.31 -29.67
N ASN A 272 13.93 18.82 -28.89
CA ASN A 272 14.06 18.45 -27.48
C ASN A 272 12.81 18.84 -26.69
N ASP A 273 12.24 20.02 -26.94
CA ASP A 273 11.00 20.46 -26.30
C ASP A 273 9.82 19.55 -26.61
N ASP A 274 9.68 19.11 -27.86
CA ASP A 274 8.59 18.21 -28.24
C ASP A 274 8.77 16.80 -27.65
N TRP A 275 10.01 16.33 -27.56
CA TRP A 275 10.35 15.09 -26.85
C TRP A 275 10.04 15.17 -25.35
N LEU A 276 10.45 16.25 -24.67
CA LEU A 276 10.17 16.44 -23.25
C LEU A 276 8.67 16.59 -22.97
N LYS A 277 7.94 17.24 -23.88
CA LYS A 277 6.48 17.30 -23.85
C LYS A 277 5.85 15.92 -24.00
N TYR A 278 6.33 15.11 -24.94
CA TYR A 278 5.92 13.72 -25.10
C TYR A 278 6.13 12.91 -23.81
N MET A 279 7.34 12.93 -23.26
CA MET A 279 7.67 12.21 -22.02
C MET A 279 6.83 12.66 -20.84
N THR A 280 6.58 13.97 -20.70
CA THR A 280 5.71 14.51 -19.65
C THR A 280 4.28 13.98 -19.79
N ILE A 281 3.72 14.03 -21.01
CA ILE A 281 2.37 13.54 -21.29
C ILE A 281 2.29 12.03 -21.07
N ARG A 282 3.32 11.27 -21.43
CA ARG A 282 3.41 9.82 -21.20
C ARG A 282 3.32 9.46 -19.72
N CYS A 283 4.10 10.12 -18.85
CA CYS A 283 4.05 9.89 -17.39
C CYS A 283 2.69 10.26 -16.76
N GLU A 284 1.90 11.13 -17.39
CA GLU A 284 0.55 11.49 -16.90
C GLU A 284 -0.51 10.40 -17.14
N ILE A 285 -0.31 9.45 -18.06
CA ILE A 285 -1.29 8.37 -18.34
C ILE A 285 -1.64 7.60 -17.06
N MET A 286 -0.62 7.06 -16.37
CA MET A 286 -0.84 6.29 -15.14
C MET A 286 -1.38 7.19 -14.02
N LYS A 287 -0.86 8.41 -13.89
CA LYS A 287 -1.30 9.37 -12.89
C LYS A 287 -2.81 9.67 -13.02
N GLU A 288 -3.31 9.84 -14.24
CA GLU A 288 -4.73 10.07 -14.48
C GLU A 288 -5.60 8.85 -14.18
N CYS A 289 -5.19 7.65 -14.61
CA CYS A 289 -5.89 6.40 -14.31
C CYS A 289 -6.00 6.18 -12.79
N GLN A 290 -4.90 6.37 -12.06
CA GLN A 290 -4.87 6.24 -10.60
C GLN A 290 -5.73 7.30 -9.92
N ARG A 291 -5.68 8.56 -10.37
CA ARG A 291 -6.55 9.63 -9.87
C ARG A 291 -8.03 9.29 -10.06
N GLN A 292 -8.39 8.69 -11.20
CA GLN A 292 -9.75 8.25 -11.46
C GLN A 292 -10.16 7.10 -10.53
N ALA A 293 -9.32 6.08 -10.36
CA ALA A 293 -9.62 4.99 -9.43
C ALA A 293 -9.74 5.42 -7.97
N ARG A 294 -8.88 6.35 -7.51
CA ARG A 294 -9.03 6.97 -6.18
C ARG A 294 -10.42 7.58 -6.03
N ARG A 295 -10.90 8.31 -7.04
CA ARG A 295 -12.28 8.85 -7.05
C ARG A 295 -13.32 7.73 -6.98
N ASP A 296 -13.15 6.66 -7.74
CA ASP A 296 -14.11 5.53 -7.77
C ASP A 296 -14.14 4.72 -6.47
N ILE A 297 -13.00 4.57 -5.79
CA ILE A 297 -12.91 3.94 -4.46
C ILE A 297 -13.56 4.83 -3.40
N LYS A 298 -13.30 6.15 -3.45
CA LYS A 298 -13.84 7.10 -2.48
C LYS A 298 -15.32 7.41 -2.68
N LEU A 299 -15.86 7.19 -3.88
CA LEU A 299 -17.28 7.42 -4.16
C LEU A 299 -18.23 6.61 -3.24
N PRO A 300 -18.03 5.30 -3.00
CA PRO A 300 -18.80 4.52 -2.02
C PRO A 300 -18.20 4.50 -0.60
N TRP A 301 -16.92 4.85 -0.45
CA TRP A 301 -16.24 4.89 0.85
C TRP A 301 -15.31 6.12 0.94
N PRO A 302 -15.85 7.32 1.24
CA PRO A 302 -15.09 8.58 1.20
C PRO A 302 -13.87 8.62 2.13
N GLN A 303 -13.90 7.84 3.21
CA GLN A 303 -12.85 7.76 4.22
C GLN A 303 -11.76 6.72 3.89
N ALA A 304 -11.86 5.99 2.78
CA ALA A 304 -10.83 5.04 2.37
C ALA A 304 -9.52 5.78 2.09
N THR A 305 -8.42 5.32 2.67
CA THR A 305 -7.06 5.76 2.31
C THR A 305 -6.65 5.08 1.01
N PHE A 306 -6.33 5.87 0.00
CA PHE A 306 -5.78 5.40 -1.27
C PHE A 306 -4.26 5.50 -1.23
N SER A 307 -3.59 4.36 -1.39
CA SER A 307 -2.13 4.28 -1.38
C SER A 307 -1.73 3.12 -2.28
N THR A 308 -1.30 3.46 -3.49
CA THR A 308 -0.88 2.51 -4.52
C THR A 308 0.63 2.55 -4.68
N ASP A 309 1.22 1.39 -4.91
CA ASP A 309 2.66 1.29 -4.99
C ASP A 309 3.12 1.75 -6.35
N LEU A 310 4.14 2.58 -6.36
CA LEU A 310 4.88 2.93 -7.55
C LEU A 310 6.27 2.30 -7.45
N TYR A 311 6.81 1.88 -8.59
CA TYR A 311 8.11 1.24 -8.67
C TYR A 311 8.95 1.89 -9.76
N ALA A 312 10.26 1.78 -9.59
CA ALA A 312 11.28 2.09 -10.57
C ALA A 312 11.07 3.46 -11.24
N PRO A 313 11.16 4.59 -10.51
CA PRO A 313 11.05 5.93 -11.09
C PRO A 313 12.08 6.24 -12.19
N HIS A 314 13.10 5.38 -12.32
CA HIS A 314 14.08 5.41 -13.39
C HIS A 314 13.57 4.82 -14.72
N ALA A 315 12.50 4.01 -14.70
CA ALA A 315 11.86 3.43 -15.87
C ALA A 315 10.85 4.41 -16.49
N ILE A 316 11.29 5.64 -16.77
CA ILE A 316 10.43 6.73 -17.24
C ILE A 316 9.72 6.40 -18.56
N MET A 317 10.31 5.51 -19.37
CA MET A 317 9.71 5.00 -20.61
C MET A 317 8.49 4.12 -20.35
N ASP A 318 8.35 3.56 -19.15
CA ASP A 318 7.14 2.86 -18.69
C ASP A 318 6.17 3.83 -18.00
N GLY A 319 6.36 5.15 -18.17
CA GLY A 319 5.52 6.22 -17.62
C GLY A 319 5.64 6.39 -16.11
N THR A 320 6.58 5.69 -15.47
CA THR A 320 6.84 5.80 -14.04
C THR A 320 7.59 7.08 -13.72
N ASP A 321 7.23 7.71 -12.62
CA ASP A 321 7.75 9.00 -12.22
C ASP A 321 7.48 9.24 -10.73
N PRO A 322 8.42 9.77 -9.94
CA PRO A 322 8.14 10.13 -8.55
C PRO A 322 6.94 11.10 -8.39
N LEU A 323 6.64 11.96 -9.39
CA LEU A 323 5.44 12.80 -9.37
C LEU A 323 4.13 12.02 -9.48
N ASN A 324 4.16 10.75 -9.90
CA ASN A 324 2.96 9.93 -9.89
C ASN A 324 2.44 9.71 -8.46
N GLN A 325 3.29 9.81 -7.44
CA GLN A 325 2.90 9.65 -6.03
C GLN A 325 1.90 10.72 -5.55
N GLU A 326 1.78 11.87 -6.23
CA GLU A 326 0.78 12.92 -5.89
C GLU A 326 -0.67 12.42 -5.92
N VAL A 327 -0.95 11.29 -6.57
CA VAL A 327 -2.28 10.67 -6.58
C VAL A 327 -2.62 9.99 -5.27
N ASN A 328 -1.60 9.56 -4.51
CA ASN A 328 -1.74 8.86 -3.25
C ASN A 328 -2.16 9.83 -2.14
N ASP A 329 -3.01 9.35 -1.22
CA ASP A 329 -3.24 10.07 0.03
C ASP A 329 -1.98 10.03 0.91
N ILE A 330 -1.22 8.93 0.81
CA ILE A 330 0.07 8.74 1.45
C ILE A 330 0.95 7.92 0.48
N PRO A 331 2.14 8.41 0.09
CA PRO A 331 3.03 7.72 -0.86
C PRO A 331 3.36 6.28 -0.45
N SER A 332 3.50 5.39 -1.43
CA SER A 332 3.87 3.98 -1.22
C SER A 332 4.71 3.45 -2.37
N SER A 333 5.65 2.55 -2.10
CA SER A 333 6.59 2.07 -3.11
C SER A 333 7.22 0.72 -2.81
N HIS A 334 7.88 0.14 -3.81
CA HIS A 334 8.80 -0.98 -3.66
C HIS A 334 10.23 -0.47 -3.49
N VAL A 335 10.93 -0.95 -2.47
CA VAL A 335 12.35 -0.65 -2.26
C VAL A 335 13.13 -1.96 -2.24
N PHE A 336 13.47 -2.43 -3.43
CA PHE A 336 14.30 -3.63 -3.55
C PHE A 336 15.71 -3.36 -3.05
N VAL A 337 15.97 -4.02 -1.94
CA VAL A 337 17.18 -4.01 -1.15
C VAL A 337 18.42 -4.47 -1.93
N ASP A 338 18.25 -5.32 -2.94
CA ASP A 338 19.33 -5.76 -3.84
C ASP A 338 19.35 -5.02 -5.18
N TRP A 339 18.55 -3.96 -5.35
CA TRP A 339 18.53 -3.09 -6.54
C TRP A 339 18.93 -1.67 -6.15
N GLY A 340 20.20 -1.45 -5.84
CA GLY A 340 20.74 -0.12 -5.65
C GLY A 340 22.19 -0.14 -5.17
N ILE A 341 22.54 0.91 -4.44
CA ILE A 341 23.91 1.19 -4.03
C ILE A 341 24.35 0.37 -2.81
N ASP A 342 23.41 -0.16 -2.05
CA ASP A 342 23.56 -0.98 -0.84
C ASP A 342 22.13 -1.34 -0.34
N ARG A 343 21.96 -2.28 0.57
CA ARG A 343 20.80 -2.38 1.50
C ARG A 343 20.46 -1.06 2.20
N LEU A 344 21.46 -0.29 2.62
CA LEU A 344 21.25 1.08 3.12
C LEU A 344 20.93 2.08 2.00
N GLY A 345 21.18 1.73 0.73
CA GLY A 345 20.66 2.43 -0.43
C GLY A 345 19.12 2.49 -0.46
N ALA A 346 18.42 1.64 0.30
CA ALA A 346 16.99 1.77 0.54
C ALA A 346 16.61 3.15 1.11
N TYR A 347 17.46 3.75 1.95
CA TYR A 347 17.28 5.12 2.44
C TYR A 347 17.20 6.13 1.28
N SER A 348 18.17 6.10 0.36
CA SER A 348 18.18 6.99 -0.81
C SER A 348 17.04 6.66 -1.79
N GLY A 349 16.75 5.38 -2.00
CA GLY A 349 15.64 4.93 -2.87
C GLY A 349 14.31 5.50 -2.40
N MET A 350 14.00 5.38 -1.10
CA MET A 350 12.80 5.98 -0.52
C MET A 350 12.74 7.50 -0.69
N GLN A 351 13.87 8.20 -0.57
CA GLN A 351 13.94 9.66 -0.76
C GLN A 351 13.64 10.04 -2.22
N LEU A 352 14.06 9.22 -3.19
CA LEU A 352 13.76 9.43 -4.60
C LEU A 352 12.27 9.24 -4.89
N GLU A 353 11.66 8.17 -4.37
CA GLU A 353 10.24 7.87 -4.55
C GLU A 353 9.34 9.03 -4.10
N LYS A 354 9.71 9.68 -2.99
CA LYS A 354 8.96 10.83 -2.47
C LYS A 354 9.48 12.20 -2.92
N SER A 355 10.30 12.28 -3.96
CA SER A 355 10.91 13.57 -4.39
C SER A 355 9.90 14.64 -4.86
N HIS A 356 8.63 14.27 -5.07
CA HIS A 356 7.51 15.21 -5.26
C HIS A 356 7.16 16.00 -3.99
N ASP A 357 7.27 15.37 -2.82
CA ASP A 357 7.13 15.96 -1.49
C ASP A 357 8.13 15.27 -0.54
N PRO A 358 9.38 15.76 -0.48
CA PRO A 358 10.44 15.12 0.31
C PRO A 358 10.16 15.07 1.82
N SER A 359 9.23 15.91 2.29
CA SER A 359 8.80 15.96 3.68
C SER A 359 7.77 14.89 4.03
N SER A 360 7.13 14.31 3.01
CA SER A 360 6.12 13.27 3.17
C SER A 360 6.69 12.02 3.83
N ARG A 361 5.77 11.29 4.45
CA ARG A 361 6.01 9.93 4.95
C ARG A 361 5.69 8.93 3.87
N MET A 362 6.35 7.78 3.93
CA MET A 362 5.99 6.64 3.12
C MET A 362 5.04 5.75 3.93
N ALA A 363 3.81 5.62 3.43
CA ALA A 363 2.78 4.78 4.02
C ALA A 363 3.29 3.36 4.16
N HIS A 364 3.91 2.85 3.10
CA HIS A 364 4.31 1.47 2.95
C HIS A 364 5.53 1.35 2.05
N ALA A 365 6.44 0.45 2.42
CA ALA A 365 7.50 -0.03 1.54
C ALA A 365 7.45 -1.55 1.45
N MET A 366 7.55 -2.06 0.23
CA MET A 366 7.60 -3.47 -0.11
C MET A 366 9.01 -3.90 -0.50
N ASN A 367 9.61 -4.80 0.27
CA ASN A 367 11.05 -5.03 0.19
C ASN A 367 11.39 -6.51 0.33
N GLY A 368 12.28 -7.03 -0.49
CA GLY A 368 12.67 -8.45 -0.44
C GLY A 368 14.00 -8.72 -1.09
N GLN A 369 14.68 -9.77 -0.63
CA GLN A 369 15.87 -10.24 -1.35
C GLN A 369 15.39 -10.82 -2.69
N LEU A 370 15.85 -10.22 -3.79
CA LEU A 370 15.49 -10.67 -5.14
C LEU A 370 16.54 -11.63 -5.71
N PHE A 371 17.80 -11.52 -5.27
CA PHE A 371 18.92 -12.22 -5.90
C PHE A 371 19.88 -12.85 -4.90
N GLY A 372 20.65 -13.82 -5.41
CA GLY A 372 21.77 -14.43 -4.71
C GLY A 372 21.44 -15.68 -3.92
N GLU A 373 22.50 -16.40 -3.54
CA GLU A 373 22.38 -17.54 -2.62
C GLU A 373 21.89 -17.03 -1.24
N PRO A 374 21.08 -17.82 -0.51
CA PRO A 374 20.68 -17.43 0.84
C PRO A 374 21.90 -17.19 1.73
N VAL A 375 21.96 -16.02 2.35
CA VAL A 375 23.04 -15.67 3.28
C VAL A 375 22.71 -16.24 4.66
N PRO A 376 23.62 -16.99 5.31
CA PRO A 376 23.32 -17.52 6.64
C PRO A 376 23.28 -16.41 7.71
N PRO A 377 22.48 -16.58 8.78
CA PRO A 377 22.58 -15.75 9.97
C PRO A 377 23.99 -15.79 10.59
N PRO A 378 24.46 -14.70 11.22
CA PRO A 378 23.72 -13.47 11.52
C PRO A 378 23.77 -12.41 10.40
N GLN A 379 24.57 -12.60 9.34
CA GLN A 379 24.79 -11.58 8.30
C GLN A 379 23.50 -11.15 7.61
N GLN A 380 22.59 -12.09 7.36
CA GLN A 380 21.28 -11.77 6.79
C GLN A 380 20.43 -10.89 7.72
N THR A 381 20.37 -11.21 9.02
CA THR A 381 19.66 -10.41 10.01
C THR A 381 20.24 -8.99 10.12
N HIS A 382 21.57 -8.87 10.09
CA HIS A 382 22.26 -7.57 10.09
C HIS A 382 21.87 -6.73 8.86
N ALA A 383 21.84 -7.33 7.67
CA ALA A 383 21.45 -6.66 6.44
C ALA A 383 19.99 -6.19 6.45
N TYR A 384 19.07 -7.03 6.93
CA TYR A 384 17.66 -6.65 7.06
C TYR A 384 17.46 -5.53 8.10
N ARG A 385 18.23 -5.56 9.18
CA ARG A 385 18.24 -4.48 10.18
C ARG A 385 18.76 -3.16 9.60
N ALA A 386 19.90 -3.18 8.92
CA ALA A 386 20.47 -2.00 8.28
C ALA A 386 19.46 -1.38 7.30
N CYS A 387 18.87 -2.21 6.44
CA CYS A 387 17.80 -1.80 5.53
C CYS A 387 16.61 -1.17 6.25
N MET A 388 16.02 -1.87 7.24
CA MET A 388 14.88 -1.36 8.02
C MET A 388 15.20 -0.02 8.68
N ASN A 389 16.40 0.12 9.25
CA ASN A 389 16.85 1.37 9.86
C ASN A 389 16.98 2.51 8.83
N GLY A 390 17.54 2.23 7.66
CA GLY A 390 17.61 3.19 6.55
C GLY A 390 16.23 3.66 6.11
N MET A 391 15.28 2.74 6.00
CA MET A 391 13.90 3.08 5.61
C MET A 391 13.18 3.91 6.68
N LEU A 392 13.36 3.56 7.96
CA LEU A 392 12.82 4.33 9.09
C LEU A 392 13.40 5.75 9.11
N ALA A 393 14.70 5.91 8.83
CA ALA A 393 15.34 7.22 8.68
C ALA A 393 14.75 8.03 7.53
N ALA A 394 14.39 7.38 6.41
CA ALA A 394 13.70 8.02 5.28
C ALA A 394 12.21 8.30 5.53
N GLY A 395 11.65 7.91 6.68
CA GLY A 395 10.26 8.20 7.05
C GLY A 395 9.25 7.10 6.75
N LEU A 396 9.68 5.83 6.82
CA LEU A 396 8.79 4.68 6.71
C LEU A 396 7.75 4.63 7.85
N THR A 397 6.51 4.30 7.51
CA THR A 397 5.42 4.10 8.50
C THR A 397 4.82 2.69 8.48
N SER A 398 5.02 1.95 7.39
CA SER A 398 4.81 0.50 7.37
C SER A 398 5.78 -0.21 6.43
N ASN A 399 6.12 -1.46 6.75
CA ASN A 399 6.99 -2.29 5.93
C ASN A 399 6.37 -3.66 5.67
N TRP A 400 6.48 -4.14 4.44
CA TRP A 400 6.20 -5.52 4.10
C TRP A 400 7.44 -6.19 3.50
N TRP A 401 7.90 -7.25 4.16
CA TRP A 401 8.97 -8.10 3.65
C TRP A 401 8.42 -9.10 2.62
N LEU A 402 8.63 -8.80 1.34
CA LEU A 402 8.48 -9.75 0.25
C LEU A 402 9.68 -10.71 0.25
N ASN A 403 9.50 -11.97 -0.17
CA ASN A 403 10.59 -12.92 -0.42
C ASN A 403 11.74 -12.89 0.63
N THR A 404 11.46 -13.33 1.86
CA THR A 404 12.40 -13.29 2.98
C THR A 404 13.50 -14.35 2.92
N THR A 405 13.58 -15.09 1.80
CA THR A 405 14.53 -16.18 1.51
C THR A 405 14.70 -17.16 2.69
N ALA A 406 15.87 -17.20 3.33
CA ALA A 406 16.18 -18.10 4.44
C ALA A 406 15.85 -17.56 5.84
N MET A 407 15.33 -16.33 5.96
CA MET A 407 14.95 -15.77 7.26
C MET A 407 13.83 -16.60 7.89
N LYS A 408 14.09 -17.11 9.09
CA LYS A 408 13.08 -17.78 9.91
C LYS A 408 12.19 -16.73 10.58
N PRO A 409 11.00 -17.12 11.09
CA PRO A 409 10.18 -16.20 11.88
C PRO A 409 10.94 -15.55 13.03
N ALA A 410 11.82 -16.27 13.74
CA ALA A 410 12.61 -15.68 14.83
C ALA A 410 13.54 -14.54 14.35
N ASP A 411 14.17 -14.69 13.20
CA ASP A 411 15.08 -13.69 12.62
C ASP A 411 14.30 -12.44 12.21
N LEU A 412 13.13 -12.61 11.59
CA LEU A 412 12.23 -11.50 11.24
C LEU A 412 11.69 -10.81 12.48
N ALA A 413 11.34 -11.56 13.53
CA ALA A 413 10.87 -10.99 14.79
C ALA A 413 11.92 -10.09 15.43
N GLU A 414 13.21 -10.45 15.35
CA GLU A 414 14.30 -9.62 15.85
C GLU A 414 14.35 -8.25 15.14
N VAL A 415 14.25 -8.24 13.80
CA VAL A 415 14.25 -7.00 13.00
C VAL A 415 12.96 -6.20 13.23
N ASN A 416 11.81 -6.86 13.15
CA ASN A 416 10.49 -6.23 13.25
C ASN A 416 10.21 -5.69 14.66
N ASN A 417 10.61 -6.38 15.72
CA ASN A 417 10.37 -5.91 17.10
C ASN A 417 11.20 -4.67 17.43
N ALA A 418 12.44 -4.57 16.94
CA ALA A 418 13.25 -3.36 17.08
C ALA A 418 12.57 -2.18 16.37
N ALA A 419 12.12 -2.38 15.13
CA ALA A 419 11.39 -1.37 14.37
C ALA A 419 10.11 -0.92 15.08
N LYS A 420 9.31 -1.85 15.62
CA LYS A 420 8.07 -1.54 16.36
C LYS A 420 8.27 -0.67 17.61
N LYS A 421 9.47 -0.65 18.20
CA LYS A 421 9.77 0.20 19.36
C LYS A 421 10.02 1.66 18.98
N ILE A 422 10.75 1.90 17.90
CA ILE A 422 11.20 3.25 17.50
C ILE A 422 10.46 3.84 16.30
N GLY A 423 9.86 3.01 15.46
CA GLY A 423 9.03 3.45 14.35
C GLY A 423 7.88 4.38 14.77
N PRO A 424 7.17 4.13 15.90
CA PRO A 424 6.18 5.07 16.42
C PRO A 424 6.71 6.49 16.64
N VAL A 425 7.94 6.64 17.15
CA VAL A 425 8.50 7.98 17.40
C VAL A 425 8.93 8.66 16.11
N LEU A 426 9.55 7.91 15.20
CA LEU A 426 9.95 8.44 13.89
C LEU A 426 8.75 8.76 13.00
N LYS A 427 7.60 8.12 13.19
CA LYS A 427 6.35 8.46 12.50
C LYS A 427 5.81 9.85 12.90
N GLU A 428 6.03 10.25 14.15
CA GLU A 428 5.50 11.49 14.74
C GLU A 428 6.41 12.73 14.55
N THR A 429 7.61 12.57 13.99
CA THR A 429 8.52 13.69 13.67
C THR A 429 8.16 14.37 12.33
N LEU A 430 9.02 15.25 11.83
CA LEU A 430 8.93 15.87 10.51
C LEU A 430 10.28 15.77 9.79
N LEU A 431 10.29 15.32 8.53
CA LEU A 431 11.47 15.32 7.66
C LEU A 431 11.66 16.70 7.03
N THR A 432 12.12 17.65 7.84
CA THR A 432 12.28 19.05 7.45
C THR A 432 13.53 19.64 8.08
N GLY A 433 13.99 20.78 7.55
CA GLY A 433 15.18 21.47 8.06
C GLY A 433 16.50 20.99 7.44
N HIS A 434 16.42 20.23 6.35
CA HIS A 434 17.56 19.88 5.51
C HIS A 434 18.08 21.11 4.79
N ASP A 435 19.37 21.38 4.92
CA ASP A 435 20.04 22.50 4.24
C ASP A 435 20.46 22.15 2.79
N VAL A 436 20.37 20.87 2.41
CA VAL A 436 20.91 20.32 1.16
C VAL A 436 19.81 19.56 0.43
N ALA A 437 19.72 19.79 -0.88
CA ALA A 437 18.90 18.97 -1.78
C ALA A 437 19.76 18.36 -2.89
N VAL A 438 19.37 17.19 -3.40
CA VAL A 438 19.87 16.59 -4.63
C VAL A 438 18.77 16.65 -5.69
N LEU A 439 19.11 17.13 -6.89
CA LEU A 439 18.14 17.25 -7.97
C LEU A 439 17.92 15.89 -8.66
N TRP A 440 16.68 15.45 -8.72
CA TRP A 440 16.22 14.48 -9.71
C TRP A 440 15.77 15.21 -10.97
N SER A 441 16.67 15.30 -11.96
CA SER A 441 16.35 15.91 -13.26
C SER A 441 15.54 14.97 -14.14
N PHE A 442 14.28 15.36 -14.39
CA PHE A 442 13.41 14.72 -15.36
C PHE A 442 13.93 14.93 -16.78
N THR A 443 14.50 16.11 -17.04
CA THR A 443 15.06 16.47 -18.33
C THR A 443 16.27 15.60 -18.67
N GLU A 444 17.24 15.46 -17.76
CA GLU A 444 18.41 14.60 -17.97
C GLU A 444 17.99 13.16 -18.24
N LEU A 445 17.12 12.60 -17.40
CA LEU A 445 16.62 11.24 -17.56
C LEU A 445 15.92 11.05 -18.92
N SER A 446 14.98 11.93 -19.25
CA SER A 446 14.23 11.88 -20.51
C SER A 446 15.14 12.01 -21.72
N MET A 447 16.12 12.91 -21.68
CA MET A 447 17.00 13.17 -22.81
C MET A 447 17.96 12.02 -23.08
N ARG A 448 18.45 11.33 -22.03
CA ARG A 448 19.25 10.10 -22.22
C ARG A 448 18.48 9.00 -22.95
N GLU A 449 17.17 8.92 -22.73
CA GLU A 449 16.31 7.95 -23.43
C GLU A 449 16.04 8.29 -24.89
N LYS A 450 16.25 9.56 -25.30
CA LYS A 450 15.96 10.02 -26.65
C LYS A 450 16.81 9.30 -27.70
N ASP A 451 18.11 9.18 -27.46
CA ASP A 451 19.06 8.59 -28.42
C ASP A 451 18.80 7.10 -28.65
N ILE A 452 18.57 6.34 -27.57
CA ILE A 452 18.21 4.93 -27.67
C ILE A 452 16.86 4.75 -28.36
N THR A 453 15.87 5.60 -28.05
CA THR A 453 14.57 5.58 -28.71
C THR A 453 14.70 5.88 -30.21
N LEU A 454 15.49 6.87 -30.59
CA LEU A 454 15.74 7.22 -32.00
C LEU A 454 16.40 6.06 -32.76
N LYS A 455 17.40 5.41 -32.15
CA LYS A 455 18.08 4.24 -32.71
C LYS A 455 17.09 3.08 -32.91
N GLU A 456 16.24 2.80 -31.93
CA GLU A 456 15.23 1.73 -32.02
C GLU A 456 14.14 2.06 -33.05
N ALA A 457 13.71 3.32 -33.15
CA ALA A 457 12.72 3.79 -34.11
C ALA A 457 13.16 3.57 -35.57
N SER A 458 14.47 3.61 -35.83
CA SER A 458 15.04 3.43 -37.17
C SER A 458 15.01 1.98 -37.69
N LYS A 459 14.65 1.00 -36.85
CA LYS A 459 14.61 -0.42 -37.23
C LYS A 459 13.36 -0.74 -38.06
N GLN A 460 13.56 -1.23 -39.28
CA GLN A 460 12.48 -1.48 -40.25
C GLN A 460 11.65 -2.74 -40.00
N ALA A 461 12.12 -3.69 -39.19
CA ALA A 461 11.54 -5.03 -39.08
C ALA A 461 10.38 -5.17 -38.07
N GLY A 462 9.91 -4.09 -37.43
CA GLY A 462 8.85 -4.15 -36.40
C GLY A 462 9.26 -4.84 -35.09
N GLU A 463 10.44 -5.48 -35.05
CA GLU A 463 11.08 -6.08 -33.88
C GLU A 463 11.78 -5.02 -33.00
N GLN A 464 11.03 -4.14 -32.34
CA GLN A 464 11.57 -3.14 -31.40
C GLN A 464 11.88 -3.78 -30.01
N ILE A 465 12.52 -4.94 -30.02
CA ILE A 465 12.63 -5.92 -28.91
C ILE A 465 13.44 -5.42 -27.68
N LYS A 466 14.17 -4.30 -27.75
CA LYS A 466 15.27 -4.00 -26.81
C LYS A 466 14.94 -3.17 -25.56
N LEU A 467 13.69 -2.81 -25.30
CA LEU A 467 13.30 -2.02 -24.12
C LEU A 467 12.77 -2.87 -22.94
N MET A 468 13.08 -4.17 -22.92
CA MET A 468 12.71 -5.06 -21.81
C MET A 468 13.67 -4.91 -20.63
N ILE A 469 13.16 -5.09 -19.41
CA ILE A 469 13.96 -5.52 -18.24
C ILE A 469 14.80 -6.73 -18.69
N ALA A 470 16.11 -6.70 -18.42
CA ALA A 470 17.06 -7.68 -18.91
C ALA A 470 16.52 -9.12 -18.78
N SER A 471 16.36 -9.80 -19.91
CA SER A 471 16.27 -11.26 -20.06
C SER A 471 15.71 -12.05 -18.86
N LEU A 472 14.40 -12.32 -18.85
CA LEU A 472 13.93 -13.53 -18.19
C LEU A 472 14.57 -14.74 -18.90
N PRO A 473 15.19 -15.70 -18.18
CA PRO A 473 16.19 -16.62 -18.73
C PRO A 473 15.64 -17.71 -19.67
N GLU A 474 14.36 -17.70 -20.02
CA GLU A 474 13.74 -18.83 -20.71
C GLU A 474 14.09 -18.91 -22.20
N ASN A 475 14.62 -17.83 -22.79
CA ASN A 475 15.05 -17.86 -24.19
C ASN A 475 16.54 -18.23 -24.32
N THR A 476 16.81 -19.53 -24.42
CA THR A 476 18.16 -20.08 -24.66
C THR A 476 18.85 -19.52 -25.91
N ALA A 477 18.10 -18.91 -26.84
CA ALA A 477 18.66 -18.31 -28.06
C ALA A 477 19.41 -16.98 -27.84
N LEU A 478 19.29 -16.36 -26.66
CA LEU A 478 19.98 -15.13 -26.29
C LEU A 478 21.24 -15.36 -25.43
N LYS A 479 21.52 -16.61 -25.06
CA LYS A 479 22.69 -16.97 -24.25
C LYS A 479 23.98 -16.70 -25.05
N GLY A 480 24.80 -15.75 -24.56
CA GLY A 480 26.07 -15.38 -25.19
C GLY A 480 26.00 -14.29 -26.27
N LYS A 481 24.85 -13.65 -26.47
CA LYS A 481 24.76 -12.39 -27.21
C LYS A 481 24.76 -11.24 -26.20
N GLU A 482 25.71 -10.33 -26.34
CA GLU A 482 25.86 -9.15 -25.48
C GLU A 482 24.52 -8.38 -25.45
N ILE A 483 23.99 -8.11 -24.25
CA ILE A 483 22.78 -7.32 -24.09
C ILE A 483 23.18 -5.86 -24.30
N ASP A 484 23.03 -5.38 -25.53
CA ASP A 484 23.10 -3.94 -25.81
C ASP A 484 22.08 -3.23 -24.91
N ILE A 485 22.58 -2.38 -24.00
CA ILE A 485 21.89 -1.38 -23.15
C ILE A 485 20.40 -1.20 -23.46
N ASN A 486 19.52 -1.46 -22.49
CA ASN A 486 18.07 -1.16 -22.56
C ASN A 486 17.75 0.18 -21.83
N ALA A 487 16.54 0.72 -21.98
CA ALA A 487 16.11 1.94 -21.28
C ALA A 487 16.23 1.85 -19.75
N TYR A 488 15.93 0.69 -19.17
CA TYR A 488 16.11 0.46 -17.73
C TYR A 488 17.56 0.68 -17.28
N ASN A 489 18.55 0.32 -18.10
CA ASN A 489 19.96 0.56 -17.83
C ASN A 489 20.32 2.05 -17.98
N VAL A 490 19.74 2.75 -18.95
CA VAL A 490 19.98 4.19 -19.17
C VAL A 490 19.46 5.00 -17.99
N GLY A 491 18.19 4.83 -17.64
CA GLY A 491 17.61 5.47 -16.47
C GLY A 491 18.22 4.98 -15.16
N GLY A 492 18.55 3.68 -15.09
CA GLY A 492 19.24 3.07 -13.97
C GLY A 492 20.59 3.72 -13.69
N ASP A 493 21.41 3.96 -14.72
CA ASP A 493 22.72 4.62 -14.55
C ASP A 493 22.59 6.02 -13.95
N TYR A 494 21.66 6.83 -14.46
CA TYR A 494 21.41 8.16 -13.92
C TYR A 494 20.88 8.13 -12.48
N LYS A 495 19.95 7.20 -12.20
CA LYS A 495 19.46 6.94 -10.84
C LYS A 495 20.62 6.64 -9.90
N GLU A 496 21.55 5.76 -10.28
CA GLU A 496 22.70 5.42 -9.45
C GLU A 496 23.58 6.64 -9.15
N SER A 497 23.79 7.56 -10.10
CA SER A 497 24.50 8.83 -9.86
C SER A 497 23.82 9.66 -8.77
N VAL A 498 22.52 9.88 -8.90
CA VAL A 498 21.71 10.68 -7.96
C VAL A 498 21.69 10.05 -6.57
N LEU A 499 21.40 8.75 -6.50
CA LEU A 499 21.36 8.04 -5.23
C LEU A 499 22.74 7.98 -4.56
N THR A 500 23.85 7.92 -5.33
CA THR A 500 25.22 7.90 -4.80
C THR A 500 25.58 9.24 -4.19
N ALA A 501 25.25 10.33 -4.87
CA ALA A 501 25.43 11.67 -4.34
C ALA A 501 24.65 11.88 -3.03
N HIS A 502 23.36 11.55 -3.04
CA HIS A 502 22.51 11.63 -1.85
C HIS A 502 23.05 10.81 -0.69
N TYR A 503 23.47 9.58 -0.97
CA TYR A 503 23.96 8.67 0.05
C TYR A 503 25.29 9.17 0.64
N ALA A 504 26.23 9.60 -0.21
CA ALA A 504 27.53 10.11 0.20
C ALA A 504 27.43 11.41 1.00
N LEU A 505 26.47 12.30 0.68
CA LEU A 505 26.18 13.50 1.46
C LEU A 505 25.72 13.16 2.89
N SER A 506 24.83 12.17 3.01
CA SER A 506 24.37 11.67 4.30
C SER A 506 25.52 11.08 5.12
N ARG A 507 26.45 10.34 4.46
CA ARG A 507 27.67 9.86 5.12
C ARG A 507 28.69 10.94 5.44
N ALA A 508 28.70 12.03 4.69
CA ALA A 508 29.51 13.22 4.97
C ALA A 508 29.01 14.04 6.17
N GLY A 509 27.84 13.69 6.73
CA GLY A 509 27.18 14.41 7.82
C GLY A 509 26.22 15.52 7.34
N TYR A 510 25.94 15.59 6.03
CA TYR A 510 25.04 16.55 5.39
C TYR A 510 23.83 15.82 4.79
N PRO A 511 22.93 15.24 5.61
CA PRO A 511 21.71 14.62 5.10
C PRO A 511 21.00 15.56 4.13
N ALA A 512 20.60 15.01 2.99
CA ALA A 512 19.98 15.74 1.91
C ALA A 512 18.57 15.21 1.66
N GLN A 513 17.75 16.01 0.99
CA GLN A 513 16.49 15.55 0.40
C GLN A 513 16.65 15.42 -1.11
N ILE A 514 15.97 14.47 -1.75
CA ILE A 514 15.89 14.44 -3.22
C ILE A 514 14.67 15.25 -3.64
N ILE A 515 14.84 16.21 -4.54
CA ILE A 515 13.75 17.03 -5.08
C ILE A 515 13.58 16.81 -6.57
N HIS A 516 12.33 16.78 -7.03
CA HIS A 516 12.01 16.60 -8.44
C HIS A 516 12.10 17.94 -9.19
N GLU A 517 12.78 17.99 -10.34
CA GLU A 517 12.97 19.19 -11.19
C GLU A 517 11.69 19.99 -11.46
N ARG A 518 10.61 19.32 -11.87
CA ARG A 518 9.32 19.98 -12.14
C ARG A 518 8.63 20.57 -10.89
N THR A 519 9.18 20.39 -9.68
CA THR A 519 8.68 21.05 -8.45
C THR A 519 9.36 22.39 -8.18
N LEU A 520 10.47 22.69 -8.86
CA LEU A 520 11.21 23.93 -8.69
C LEU A 520 10.34 25.18 -8.94
N PRO A 521 9.45 25.21 -9.97
CA PRO A 521 8.54 26.33 -10.17
C PRO A 521 7.57 26.59 -9.02
N TYR A 522 7.25 25.56 -8.25
CA TYR A 522 6.35 25.64 -7.08
C TYR A 522 7.08 25.99 -5.78
N GLY A 523 8.36 26.34 -5.86
CA GLY A 523 9.15 26.83 -4.74
C GLY A 523 9.80 25.74 -3.89
N ALA A 524 10.06 24.56 -4.47
CA ALA A 524 10.76 23.48 -3.78
C ALA A 524 12.11 23.93 -3.17
N LEU A 525 12.80 24.89 -3.78
CA LEU A 525 14.12 25.35 -3.32
C LEU A 525 14.10 26.25 -2.07
N LYS A 526 12.94 26.71 -1.60
CA LYS A 526 12.84 27.75 -0.55
C LYS A 526 13.48 27.38 0.79
N ASN A 527 13.64 26.08 1.06
CA ASN A 527 14.12 25.59 2.35
C ASN A 527 15.59 25.13 2.32
N TYR A 528 16.25 25.17 1.17
CA TYR A 528 17.61 24.67 1.02
C TYR A 528 18.61 25.80 0.87
N LYS A 529 19.86 25.54 1.26
CA LYS A 529 21.00 26.44 1.06
C LYS A 529 21.91 25.95 -0.06
N THR A 530 21.94 24.65 -0.29
CA THR A 530 22.73 24.00 -1.33
C THR A 530 21.86 23.08 -2.18
N LEU A 531 21.98 23.18 -3.49
CA LEU A 531 21.45 22.21 -4.45
C LEU A 531 22.62 21.46 -5.08
N VAL A 532 22.58 20.13 -5.03
CA VAL A 532 23.55 19.25 -5.67
C VAL A 532 22.92 18.70 -6.95
N ILE A 533 23.58 18.92 -8.08
CA ILE A 533 23.16 18.43 -9.40
C ILE A 533 24.28 17.52 -9.90
N VAL A 534 23.96 16.29 -10.30
CA VAL A 534 24.98 15.31 -10.71
C VAL A 534 24.64 14.71 -12.06
N GLY A 535 25.65 14.52 -12.91
CA GLY A 535 25.48 13.93 -14.24
C GLY A 535 24.55 14.70 -15.17
N GLN A 536 24.36 16.01 -14.99
CA GLN A 536 23.54 16.81 -15.90
C GLN A 536 24.32 17.11 -17.18
N THR A 537 23.90 16.53 -18.29
CA THR A 537 24.56 16.66 -19.59
C THR A 537 23.73 17.38 -20.64
N HIS A 538 22.43 17.53 -20.41
CA HIS A 538 21.50 18.25 -21.27
C HIS A 538 21.02 19.54 -20.62
N GLU A 539 20.92 20.63 -21.40
CA GLU A 539 20.39 21.91 -20.91
C GLU A 539 18.97 21.74 -20.35
N LEU A 540 18.68 22.48 -19.28
CA LEU A 540 17.38 22.46 -18.62
C LEU A 540 16.41 23.40 -19.37
N PRO A 541 15.08 23.18 -19.28
CA PRO A 541 14.14 24.13 -19.87
C PRO A 541 14.30 25.53 -19.26
N ASP A 542 14.14 26.60 -20.05
CA ASP A 542 14.31 28.00 -19.63
C ASP A 542 13.61 28.33 -18.30
N LEU A 543 12.39 27.80 -18.12
CA LEU A 543 11.63 27.99 -16.89
C LEU A 543 12.36 27.43 -15.67
N ILE A 544 12.99 26.26 -15.80
CA ILE A 544 13.76 25.64 -14.71
C ILE A 544 15.02 26.45 -14.42
N GLU A 545 15.73 26.90 -15.45
CA GLU A 545 16.91 27.76 -15.31
C GLU A 545 16.58 29.07 -14.60
N GLU A 546 15.45 29.70 -14.91
CA GLU A 546 14.96 30.91 -14.22
C GLU A 546 14.83 30.66 -12.71
N HIS A 547 14.32 29.49 -12.31
CA HIS A 547 14.16 29.13 -10.91
C HIS A 547 15.49 28.79 -10.22
N LEU A 548 16.44 28.17 -10.92
CA LEU A 548 17.81 27.97 -10.41
C LEU A 548 18.55 29.32 -10.25
N LYS A 549 18.35 30.24 -11.18
CA LYS A 549 18.87 31.61 -11.09
C LYS A 549 18.28 32.35 -9.89
N LYS A 550 16.96 32.32 -9.69
CA LYS A 550 16.34 32.91 -8.49
C LYS A 550 16.90 32.33 -7.19
N PHE A 551 17.20 31.03 -7.15
CA PHE A 551 17.81 30.39 -5.99
C PHE A 551 19.23 30.89 -5.71
N THR A 552 20.07 30.99 -6.74
CA THR A 552 21.45 31.52 -6.60
C THR A 552 21.48 33.01 -6.29
N ASP A 553 20.60 33.81 -6.91
CA ASP A 553 20.41 35.24 -6.61
C ASP A 553 19.95 35.46 -5.15
N ALA A 554 19.21 34.52 -4.57
CA ALA A 554 18.81 34.51 -3.16
C ALA A 554 19.93 34.01 -2.20
N GLY A 555 21.13 33.73 -2.70
CA GLY A 555 22.28 33.26 -1.91
C GLY A 555 22.43 31.74 -1.83
N GLY A 556 21.57 30.98 -2.50
CA GLY A 556 21.74 29.54 -2.66
C GLY A 556 23.01 29.17 -3.44
N ARG A 557 23.54 27.98 -3.20
CA ARG A 557 24.73 27.47 -3.92
C ARG A 557 24.41 26.20 -4.69
N ILE A 558 24.97 26.10 -5.89
CA ILE A 558 24.91 24.87 -6.70
C ILE A 558 26.24 24.14 -6.56
N VAL A 559 26.19 22.84 -6.29
CA VAL A 559 27.33 21.94 -6.34
C VAL A 559 27.11 20.95 -7.47
N VAL A 560 28.12 20.75 -8.30
CA VAL A 560 28.08 19.78 -9.40
C VAL A 560 29.20 18.77 -9.29
N ASP A 561 29.02 17.58 -9.82
CA ASP A 561 30.10 16.62 -10.01
C ASP A 561 30.87 16.87 -11.33
N GLN A 562 31.98 16.18 -11.56
CA GLN A 562 32.81 16.32 -12.75
C GLN A 562 32.15 15.81 -14.04
N SER A 563 31.12 14.95 -13.92
CA SER A 563 30.40 14.46 -15.10
C SER A 563 29.33 15.42 -15.63
N THR A 564 28.99 16.46 -14.86
CA THR A 564 28.06 17.50 -15.28
C THR A 564 28.70 18.43 -16.31
N THR A 565 28.14 18.48 -17.52
CA THR A 565 28.67 19.31 -18.62
C THR A 565 27.90 20.62 -18.80
N VAL A 566 26.68 20.70 -18.30
CA VAL A 566 25.88 21.94 -18.25
C VAL A 566 26.54 22.92 -17.29
N LYS A 567 26.61 24.19 -17.71
CA LYS A 567 27.23 25.25 -16.91
C LYS A 567 26.18 25.92 -16.03
N PHE A 568 26.43 25.92 -14.73
CA PHE A 568 25.62 26.62 -13.75
C PHE A 568 26.40 27.79 -13.15
N ASP A 569 25.77 28.96 -13.09
CA ASP A 569 26.39 30.17 -12.56
C ASP A 569 26.90 29.97 -11.13
N ASN A 570 28.18 30.29 -10.90
CA ASN A 570 28.85 30.18 -9.60
C ASN A 570 28.78 28.79 -8.94
N ALA A 571 28.64 27.72 -9.73
CA ALA A 571 28.63 26.36 -9.19
C ALA A 571 30.01 25.93 -8.67
N THR A 572 30.01 25.21 -7.55
CA THR A 572 31.20 24.55 -7.01
C THR A 572 31.31 23.15 -7.59
N VAL A 573 32.44 22.81 -8.19
CA VAL A 573 32.67 21.47 -8.74
C VAL A 573 33.27 20.57 -7.65
N ALA A 574 32.56 19.53 -7.25
CA ALA A 574 33.07 18.47 -6.41
C ALA A 574 34.03 17.58 -7.22
N ALA A 575 35.17 17.20 -6.63
CA ALA A 575 36.18 16.36 -7.28
C ALA A 575 35.77 14.86 -7.28
N VAL A 576 34.60 14.56 -7.83
CA VAL A 576 34.08 13.21 -8.12
C VAL A 576 33.51 13.19 -9.53
N ASP A 577 33.66 12.07 -10.21
CA ASP A 577 32.85 11.71 -11.37
C ASP A 577 31.86 10.62 -10.95
N LEU A 578 30.55 10.91 -11.05
CA LEU A 578 29.48 9.96 -10.68
C LEU A 578 28.79 9.33 -11.89
N LYS A 579 29.35 9.43 -13.10
CA LYS A 579 28.78 8.83 -14.32
C LYS A 579 29.11 7.34 -14.41
N GLY A 580 28.23 6.58 -15.08
CA GLY A 580 28.54 5.23 -15.54
C GLY A 580 28.52 4.16 -14.43
N LEU A 581 28.01 4.49 -13.23
CA LEU A 581 28.02 3.62 -12.05
C LEU A 581 27.16 2.36 -12.21
N SER A 582 26.40 2.22 -13.29
CA SER A 582 25.67 1.01 -13.64
C SER A 582 26.58 -0.19 -13.96
N TYR A 583 27.88 0.01 -14.24
CA TYR A 583 28.84 -1.07 -14.51
C TYR A 583 28.85 -2.15 -13.41
N ARG A 584 28.57 -1.75 -12.17
CA ARG A 584 28.49 -2.66 -11.00
C ARG A 584 27.47 -3.78 -11.21
N TRP A 585 26.34 -3.47 -11.85
CA TRP A 585 25.30 -4.44 -12.20
C TRP A 585 25.71 -5.37 -13.33
N ASN A 586 26.49 -4.88 -14.29
CA ASN A 586 26.96 -5.70 -15.39
C ASN A 586 27.88 -6.82 -14.88
N VAL A 587 28.72 -6.53 -13.88
CA VAL A 587 29.56 -7.56 -13.26
C VAL A 587 28.71 -8.63 -12.56
N LEU A 588 27.67 -8.20 -11.84
CA LEU A 588 26.72 -9.09 -11.15
C LEU A 588 25.95 -10.02 -12.11
N PHE A 589 25.43 -9.49 -13.21
CA PHE A 589 24.47 -10.21 -14.06
C PHE A 589 25.08 -10.83 -15.33
N LEU A 590 26.14 -10.25 -15.87
CA LEU A 590 26.61 -10.56 -17.22
C LEU A 590 27.96 -11.28 -17.25
N THR A 591 28.73 -11.23 -16.16
CA THR A 591 30.05 -11.85 -16.10
C THR A 591 29.93 -13.30 -15.62
N ASP A 592 30.27 -14.28 -16.47
CA ASP A 592 30.33 -15.69 -16.07
C ASP A 592 31.37 -15.85 -14.95
N ALA A 593 31.01 -16.50 -13.85
CA ALA A 593 31.91 -16.77 -12.73
C ALA A 593 33.24 -17.43 -13.15
N LYS A 594 33.26 -18.13 -14.29
CA LYS A 594 34.47 -18.72 -14.89
C LYS A 594 35.48 -17.71 -15.43
N GLN A 595 35.10 -16.44 -15.61
CA GLN A 595 36.00 -15.38 -16.07
C GLN A 595 36.93 -14.86 -14.96
N PHE A 596 36.61 -15.17 -13.69
CA PHE A 596 37.45 -14.84 -12.54
C PHE A 596 38.41 -15.99 -12.23
N LYS A 597 39.56 -15.67 -11.60
CA LYS A 597 40.59 -16.68 -11.29
C LYS A 597 40.17 -17.62 -10.17
N THR A 598 39.37 -17.10 -9.24
CA THR A 598 39.01 -17.79 -7.99
C THR A 598 37.54 -17.53 -7.63
N ALA A 599 36.94 -18.41 -6.83
CA ALA A 599 35.58 -18.21 -6.33
C ALA A 599 35.48 -16.99 -5.42
N ARG A 600 36.56 -16.73 -4.66
CA ARG A 600 36.70 -15.54 -3.80
C ARG A 600 36.61 -14.25 -4.60
N GLU A 601 37.42 -14.14 -5.66
CA GLU A 601 37.42 -12.98 -6.56
C GLU A 601 36.06 -12.79 -7.24
N ALA A 602 35.46 -13.87 -7.77
CA ALA A 602 34.13 -13.80 -8.39
C ALA A 602 33.07 -13.25 -7.42
N SER A 603 33.09 -13.72 -6.17
CA SER A 603 32.12 -13.31 -5.16
C SER A 603 32.32 -11.88 -4.63
N LEU A 604 33.52 -11.29 -4.75
CA LEU A 604 33.79 -9.91 -4.30
C LEU A 604 32.84 -8.92 -4.98
N TYR A 605 32.69 -9.05 -6.29
CA TYR A 605 31.79 -8.21 -7.10
C TYR A 605 30.30 -8.45 -6.80
N GLN A 606 29.99 -9.51 -6.06
CA GLN A 606 28.66 -9.81 -5.54
C GLN A 606 28.42 -9.25 -4.14
N THR A 607 29.46 -8.72 -3.49
CA THR A 607 29.33 -8.16 -2.15
C THR A 607 28.77 -6.75 -2.20
N ASN A 608 27.98 -6.45 -1.18
CA ASN A 608 27.46 -5.13 -0.92
C ASN A 608 28.61 -4.13 -0.62
N HIS A 609 29.73 -4.61 -0.08
CA HIS A 609 30.95 -3.83 0.09
C HIS A 609 31.44 -3.26 -1.24
N PHE A 610 31.46 -4.06 -2.31
CA PHE A 610 31.82 -3.57 -3.65
C PHE A 610 30.77 -2.60 -4.21
N MET A 611 29.47 -2.90 -4.02
CA MET A 611 28.39 -2.03 -4.49
C MET A 611 28.46 -0.63 -3.89
N ASP A 612 28.87 -0.51 -2.63
CA ASP A 612 28.92 0.74 -1.88
C ASP A 612 30.24 1.54 -2.06
N GLU A 613 31.27 0.97 -2.71
CA GLU A 613 32.56 1.63 -2.91
C GLU A 613 32.47 3.04 -3.53
N PRO A 614 31.66 3.30 -4.58
CA PRO A 614 31.53 4.64 -5.14
C PRO A 614 31.01 5.68 -4.15
N VAL A 615 30.17 5.28 -3.19
CA VAL A 615 29.66 6.18 -2.14
C VAL A 615 30.80 6.60 -1.24
N ARG A 616 31.57 5.63 -0.73
CA ARG A 616 32.72 5.87 0.15
C ARG A 616 33.73 6.80 -0.52
N ASN A 617 33.98 6.60 -1.81
CA ASN A 617 34.87 7.44 -2.61
C ASN A 617 34.30 8.85 -2.83
N ALA A 618 32.97 9.01 -2.89
CA ALA A 618 32.31 10.29 -3.07
C ALA A 618 32.20 11.14 -1.79
N VAL A 619 32.29 10.54 -0.59
CA VAL A 619 32.13 11.24 0.70
C VAL A 619 33.09 12.43 0.82
N ALA A 620 34.41 12.21 0.67
CA ALA A 620 35.40 13.24 0.92
C ALA A 620 35.32 14.42 -0.08
N PRO A 621 35.22 14.19 -1.41
CA PRO A 621 35.05 15.27 -2.38
C PRO A 621 33.76 16.09 -2.19
N LEU A 622 32.61 15.44 -1.93
CA LEU A 622 31.36 16.13 -1.68
C LEU A 622 31.39 16.93 -0.36
N LYS A 623 31.99 16.36 0.69
CA LYS A 623 32.23 17.06 1.97
C LYS A 623 33.11 18.30 1.78
N ALA A 624 34.13 18.22 0.93
CA ALA A 624 35.00 19.37 0.61
C ALA A 624 34.27 20.46 -0.19
N ALA A 625 33.37 20.09 -1.11
CA ALA A 625 32.54 21.05 -1.83
C ALA A 625 31.50 21.72 -0.90
N LEU A 626 30.85 20.96 -0.02
CA LEU A 626 29.84 21.45 0.92
C LEU A 626 30.43 22.43 1.95
N LYS A 627 31.71 22.29 2.31
CA LYS A 627 32.41 23.29 3.15
C LYS A 627 32.53 24.67 2.50
N GLN A 628 32.32 24.78 1.20
CA GLN A 628 32.34 26.04 0.45
C GLN A 628 30.94 26.67 0.34
N THR A 629 29.91 26.04 0.91
CA THR A 629 28.53 26.53 0.92
C THR A 629 28.10 26.97 2.33
N ALA A 630 26.87 27.48 2.45
CA ALA A 630 26.29 27.87 3.73
C ALA A 630 25.65 26.70 4.51
N SER A 631 25.60 25.51 3.91
CA SER A 631 25.06 24.31 4.57
C SER A 631 26.01 23.84 5.67
N LYS A 632 25.46 23.34 6.78
CA LYS A 632 26.24 22.82 7.90
C LYS A 632 26.01 21.32 8.06
N PRO A 633 27.04 20.55 8.48
CA PRO A 633 26.83 19.16 8.83
C PRO A 633 26.01 19.09 10.12
N TRP A 634 25.19 18.05 10.26
CA TRP A 634 24.49 17.72 11.50
C TRP A 634 25.36 16.91 12.45
N VAL A 635 26.26 16.12 11.89
CA VAL A 635 27.27 15.34 12.63
C VAL A 635 28.60 15.52 11.94
N GLU A 636 29.60 15.99 12.68
CA GLU A 636 30.98 15.86 12.25
C GLU A 636 31.49 14.48 12.66
N THR A 637 32.00 13.74 11.68
CA THR A 637 32.57 12.42 11.90
C THR A 637 33.81 12.22 11.04
N ASP A 638 34.71 11.37 11.54
CA ASP A 638 35.86 10.80 10.84
C ASP A 638 35.49 9.59 9.97
N SER A 639 34.29 9.04 10.14
CA SER A 639 33.79 7.89 9.40
C SER A 639 33.20 8.28 8.04
N ASN A 640 33.41 7.42 7.05
CA ASN A 640 32.68 7.38 5.78
C ASN A 640 31.72 6.18 5.70
N GLU A 641 31.46 5.50 6.82
CA GLU A 641 30.62 4.30 6.92
C GLU A 641 29.29 4.54 7.64
N LEU A 642 29.12 5.71 8.26
CA LEU A 642 27.90 6.03 9.00
C LEU A 642 26.93 6.82 8.14
N VAL A 643 25.68 6.39 8.07
CA VAL A 643 24.59 7.16 7.44
C VAL A 643 24.01 8.09 8.49
N ILE A 644 24.03 9.39 8.22
CA ILE A 644 23.46 10.41 9.12
C ILE A 644 22.16 10.92 8.54
N GLU A 645 21.14 11.02 9.38
CA GLU A 645 19.86 11.69 9.10
C GLU A 645 19.41 12.49 10.32
N HIS A 646 18.52 13.46 10.13
CA HIS A 646 17.84 14.15 11.22
C HIS A 646 16.34 14.31 10.94
N GLN A 647 15.57 14.38 12.01
CA GLN A 647 14.13 14.64 11.95
C GLN A 647 13.74 15.61 13.06
N ARG A 648 12.86 16.57 12.76
CA ARG A 648 12.39 17.56 13.75
C ARG A 648 11.23 16.99 14.54
N GLY A 649 11.22 17.22 15.85
CA GLY A 649 10.20 16.71 16.76
C GLY A 649 9.72 17.81 17.70
N GLY A 650 8.69 18.57 17.31
CA GLY A 650 8.20 19.70 18.11
C GLY A 650 9.30 20.74 18.36
N GLU A 651 9.67 20.95 19.62
CA GLU A 651 10.76 21.84 20.02
C GLU A 651 12.17 21.19 19.97
N GLY A 652 12.27 19.87 19.76
CA GLY A 652 13.53 19.14 19.71
C GLY A 652 13.88 18.56 18.33
N ILE A 653 15.01 17.87 18.27
CA ILE A 653 15.55 17.21 17.06
C ILE A 653 15.98 15.78 17.41
N ILE A 654 15.72 14.83 16.51
CA ILE A 654 16.25 13.47 16.59
C ILE A 654 17.30 13.35 15.50
N VAL A 655 18.55 13.06 15.88
CA VAL A 655 19.63 12.72 14.93
C VAL A 655 19.78 11.20 14.91
N LEU A 656 19.91 10.63 13.73
CA LEU A 656 20.03 9.19 13.51
C LEU A 656 21.43 8.92 12.92
N ALA A 657 22.11 7.91 13.44
CA ALA A 657 23.37 7.41 12.89
C ALA A 657 23.27 5.90 12.69
N ILE A 658 23.41 5.44 11.45
CA ILE A 658 23.26 4.03 11.07
C ILE A 658 24.61 3.47 10.65
N ASN A 659 24.99 2.32 11.19
CA ASN A 659 26.22 1.62 10.84
C ASN A 659 26.07 0.89 9.49
N GLY A 660 26.74 1.41 8.46
CA GLY A 660 26.89 0.77 7.16
C GLY A 660 28.23 0.08 6.93
N ASN A 661 29.06 -0.08 7.97
CA ASN A 661 30.38 -0.67 7.84
C ASN A 661 30.31 -2.15 7.43
N GLU A 662 31.04 -2.51 6.39
CA GLU A 662 31.24 -3.90 5.96
C GLU A 662 32.72 -4.25 5.90
N GLU A 663 33.09 -5.36 6.54
CA GLU A 663 34.45 -5.87 6.56
C GLU A 663 34.49 -7.25 5.87
N LEU A 664 35.20 -7.33 4.75
CA LEU A 664 35.36 -8.59 4.03
C LEU A 664 36.31 -9.52 4.80
N PRO A 665 35.83 -10.70 5.27
CA PRO A 665 36.69 -11.60 6.03
C PRO A 665 37.78 -12.21 5.15
N ALA A 666 38.94 -12.50 5.73
CA ALA A 666 39.98 -13.27 5.05
C ALA A 666 39.51 -14.72 4.83
N ILE A 667 39.25 -15.08 3.58
CA ILE A 667 38.82 -16.43 3.17
C ILE A 667 39.77 -17.05 2.14
N ALA A 668 39.78 -18.37 2.05
CA ALA A 668 40.54 -19.11 1.03
C ALA A 668 40.01 -18.85 -0.39
N GLU A 669 40.86 -19.04 -1.40
CA GLU A 669 40.54 -18.75 -2.81
C GLU A 669 39.37 -19.57 -3.37
N ASP A 670 39.14 -20.77 -2.84
CA ASP A 670 38.05 -21.66 -3.21
C ASP A 670 36.72 -21.34 -2.50
N LYS A 671 36.70 -20.36 -1.59
CA LYS A 671 35.51 -19.92 -0.86
C LYS A 671 34.93 -18.66 -1.47
N LYS A 672 33.64 -18.41 -1.25
CA LYS A 672 32.94 -17.19 -1.64
C LYS A 672 32.76 -16.28 -0.42
N HIS A 673 32.87 -14.97 -0.62
CA HIS A 673 32.36 -13.99 0.31
C HIS A 673 30.84 -14.11 0.39
N ALA A 674 30.27 -13.84 1.56
CA ALA A 674 28.84 -13.62 1.66
C ALA A 674 28.48 -12.31 0.95
N ILE A 675 27.24 -12.20 0.46
CA ILE A 675 26.76 -10.96 -0.18
C ILE A 675 26.82 -9.79 0.83
N TYR A 676 26.51 -10.05 2.11
CA TYR A 676 26.55 -9.08 3.20
C TYR A 676 27.62 -9.45 4.22
N ASN A 677 28.40 -8.47 4.66
CA ASN A 677 29.51 -8.62 5.61
C ASN A 677 29.50 -7.47 6.63
N TYR A 678 28.33 -7.07 7.12
CA TYR A 678 28.20 -6.04 8.14
C TYR A 678 29.00 -6.39 9.39
N ALA A 679 29.78 -5.43 9.85
CA ALA A 679 30.73 -5.58 10.94
C ALA A 679 30.51 -4.48 12.00
N PRO A 680 30.99 -4.70 13.25
CA PRO A 680 31.03 -3.65 14.25
C PRO A 680 31.83 -2.45 13.73
N HIS A 681 31.50 -1.25 14.20
CA HIS A 681 32.21 -0.04 13.81
C HIS A 681 32.43 0.90 14.99
N SER A 682 33.52 1.65 14.96
CA SER A 682 33.76 2.71 15.93
C SER A 682 34.15 3.98 15.20
N ALA A 683 33.46 5.07 15.54
CA ALA A 683 33.65 6.36 14.91
C ALA A 683 33.66 7.47 15.96
N THR A 684 34.42 8.53 15.67
CA THR A 684 34.37 9.77 16.44
C THR A 684 33.23 10.63 15.89
N LEU A 685 32.34 11.07 16.76
CA LEU A 685 31.18 11.90 16.44
C LEU A 685 31.23 13.21 17.22
N ALA A 686 30.80 14.30 16.59
CA ALA A 686 30.46 15.55 17.25
C ALA A 686 29.13 16.07 16.68
N LEU A 687 28.10 16.19 17.51
CA LEU A 687 26.79 16.66 17.08
C LEU A 687 26.81 18.18 16.90
N ARG A 688 26.36 18.64 15.73
CA ARG A 688 26.31 20.07 15.36
C ARG A 688 24.87 20.55 15.45
N LEU A 689 24.39 20.55 16.68
CA LEU A 689 23.02 20.94 17.02
C LEU A 689 22.88 22.47 17.03
N PRO A 690 21.66 23.02 16.85
CA PRO A 690 21.40 24.44 17.00
C PRO A 690 21.89 25.00 18.36
N PRO A 691 22.18 26.30 18.46
CA PRO A 691 22.95 26.91 19.56
C PRO A 691 22.27 26.88 20.94
N GLU A 692 20.97 26.64 21.03
CA GLU A 692 20.31 26.35 22.30
C GLU A 692 20.79 24.98 22.80
N THR A 693 21.74 24.96 23.74
CA THR A 693 22.46 23.75 24.16
C THR A 693 21.46 22.69 24.65
N PRO A 694 21.25 21.60 23.89
CA PRO A 694 20.22 20.64 24.23
C PRO A 694 20.74 19.60 25.22
N VAL A 695 19.84 19.04 26.03
CA VAL A 695 20.08 17.76 26.70
C VAL A 695 19.94 16.67 25.66
N VAL A 696 20.98 15.86 25.48
CA VAL A 696 21.00 14.81 24.46
C VAL A 696 20.99 13.44 25.11
N PHE A 697 20.00 12.62 24.76
CA PHE A 697 19.97 11.20 25.10
C PHE A 697 20.28 10.35 23.87
N ALA A 698 21.28 9.50 23.96
CA ALA A 698 21.50 8.41 23.03
C ALA A 698 20.59 7.23 23.40
N LEU A 699 19.87 6.68 22.44
CA LEU A 699 19.17 5.41 22.52
C LEU A 699 19.90 4.41 21.62
N GLU A 700 20.32 3.30 22.21
CA GLU A 700 21.35 2.41 21.66
C GLU A 700 20.96 0.93 21.75
N GLY A 701 21.77 0.11 21.09
CA GLY A 701 21.62 -1.34 21.02
C GLY A 701 20.67 -1.77 19.92
N LEU A 702 20.85 -3.00 19.45
CA LEU A 702 20.05 -3.60 18.37
C LEU A 702 18.54 -3.61 18.65
N ASN A 703 18.16 -3.51 19.93
CA ASN A 703 16.79 -3.54 20.42
C ASN A 703 16.31 -2.22 21.04
N PHE A 704 17.12 -1.15 21.00
CA PHE A 704 16.81 0.17 21.56
C PHE A 704 16.39 0.14 23.03
N ASP A 705 17.10 -0.64 23.85
CA ASP A 705 16.80 -0.86 25.27
C ASP A 705 17.78 -0.15 26.23
N ARG A 706 18.89 0.41 25.69
CA ARG A 706 19.86 1.18 26.47
C ARG A 706 19.75 2.66 26.14
N SER A 707 19.64 3.51 27.16
CA SER A 707 19.71 4.97 27.00
C SER A 707 20.82 5.59 27.85
N THR A 708 21.56 6.52 27.25
CA THR A 708 22.69 7.22 27.88
C THR A 708 22.54 8.73 27.64
N GLU A 709 22.66 9.54 28.68
CA GLU A 709 22.71 11.01 28.55
C GLU A 709 24.14 11.46 28.19
N LEU A 710 24.29 12.28 27.14
CA LEU A 710 25.59 12.78 26.69
C LEU A 710 25.93 14.11 27.38
N ALA A 711 27.05 14.13 28.10
CA ALA A 711 27.46 15.32 28.87
C ALA A 711 27.88 16.51 28.00
N ASN A 712 28.52 16.27 26.84
CA ASN A 712 28.94 17.31 25.91
C ASN A 712 28.79 16.84 24.46
N PRO A 713 27.56 16.89 23.89
CA PRO A 713 27.28 16.36 22.55
C PRO A 713 28.02 17.08 21.42
N ALA A 714 28.49 18.31 21.66
CA ALA A 714 29.23 19.11 20.66
C ALA A 714 30.73 18.81 20.64
N ALA A 715 31.28 18.26 21.73
CA ALA A 715 32.65 17.76 21.74
C ALA A 715 32.73 16.40 21.06
N PRO A 716 33.88 16.06 20.42
CA PRO A 716 34.11 14.73 19.88
C PRO A 716 33.96 13.65 20.95
N PHE A 717 33.19 12.60 20.66
CA PHE A 717 33.07 11.40 21.46
C PHE A 717 33.12 10.16 20.58
N THR A 718 33.61 9.04 21.11
CA THR A 718 33.65 7.77 20.39
C THR A 718 32.33 7.03 20.58
N ALA A 719 31.66 6.69 19.49
CA ALA A 719 30.50 5.82 19.47
C ALA A 719 30.89 4.44 18.93
N GLN A 720 30.37 3.38 19.55
CA GLN A 720 30.54 2.00 19.11
C GLN A 720 29.21 1.47 18.58
N PHE A 721 29.25 0.85 17.41
CA PHE A 721 28.07 0.31 16.74
C PHE A 721 28.23 -1.19 16.52
N GLU A 722 27.17 -1.93 16.81
CA GLU A 722 27.01 -3.31 16.36
C GLU A 722 26.69 -3.34 14.84
N PRO A 723 26.86 -4.50 14.17
CA PRO A 723 26.52 -4.66 12.75
C PRO A 723 25.07 -4.24 12.43
N GLY A 724 24.92 -3.25 11.54
CA GLY A 724 23.61 -2.70 11.15
C GLY A 724 22.87 -1.95 12.26
N GLU A 725 23.51 -1.65 13.41
CA GLU A 725 22.89 -0.85 14.48
C GLU A 725 22.58 0.57 13.99
N MET A 726 21.46 1.10 14.46
CA MET A 726 21.16 2.52 14.41
C MET A 726 21.16 3.07 15.84
N LYS A 727 21.77 4.23 16.04
CA LYS A 727 21.62 5.01 17.28
C LYS A 727 20.73 6.22 17.01
N LEU A 728 19.86 6.54 17.96
CA LEU A 728 19.06 7.76 17.94
C LEU A 728 19.56 8.71 19.03
N PHE A 729 19.84 9.96 18.66
CA PHE A 729 20.20 11.02 19.59
C PHE A 729 19.02 11.99 19.71
N PHE A 730 18.32 11.92 20.83
CA PHE A 730 17.22 12.82 21.19
C PHE A 730 17.79 14.12 21.74
N ALA A 731 17.89 15.15 20.92
CA ALA A 731 18.30 16.50 21.30
C ALA A 731 17.08 17.32 21.72
N ALA A 732 16.81 17.33 23.03
CA ALA A 732 15.73 18.10 23.62
C ALA A 732 16.26 19.43 24.19
N PRO A 733 15.52 20.55 24.12
CA PRO A 733 15.97 21.82 24.68
C PRO A 733 16.09 21.80 26.22
N ARG A 734 15.53 20.77 26.86
CA ARG A 734 15.58 20.53 28.31
C ARG A 734 15.25 19.08 28.63
N LYS A 735 15.68 18.65 29.82
CA LYS A 735 15.37 17.31 30.35
C LYS A 735 13.88 17.21 30.68
N PRO A 736 13.16 16.16 30.20
CA PRO A 736 11.78 15.94 30.63
C PRO A 736 11.72 15.57 32.12
N GLU A 737 10.75 16.13 32.84
CA GLU A 737 10.62 15.91 34.30
C GLU A 737 9.79 14.66 34.66
N GLY A 738 9.11 14.06 33.68
CA GLY A 738 8.23 12.92 33.88
C GLY A 738 7.11 12.84 32.84
N ILE A 739 6.20 11.90 33.04
CA ILE A 739 5.00 11.71 32.21
C ILE A 739 3.78 11.89 33.11
N ASP A 740 2.95 12.88 32.81
CA ASP A 740 1.61 12.97 33.40
C ASP A 740 0.69 12.02 32.65
N VAL A 741 -0.06 11.19 33.38
CA VAL A 741 -1.00 10.22 32.82
C VAL A 741 -2.34 10.35 33.52
N THR A 742 -3.39 10.49 32.72
CA THR A 742 -4.78 10.35 33.19
C THR A 742 -5.48 9.30 32.34
N ALA A 743 -6.43 8.61 32.96
CA ALA A 743 -7.22 7.61 32.29
C ALA A 743 -8.66 7.63 32.80
N SER A 744 -9.59 7.33 31.91
CA SER A 744 -11.00 7.17 32.25
C SER A 744 -11.57 5.99 31.48
N ILE A 745 -12.50 5.26 32.10
CA ILE A 745 -13.22 4.18 31.44
C ILE A 745 -14.67 4.58 31.34
N HIS A 746 -15.11 4.79 30.11
CA HIS A 746 -16.51 5.04 29.81
C HIS A 746 -16.97 4.00 28.83
N ASN A 747 -18.11 3.37 29.13
CA ASN A 747 -18.80 2.56 28.15
C ASN A 747 -17.98 1.37 27.60
N GLY A 748 -17.12 0.77 28.43
CA GLY A 748 -16.23 -0.33 28.02
C GLY A 748 -15.04 0.12 27.17
N VAL A 749 -14.77 1.43 27.11
CA VAL A 749 -13.64 2.03 26.39
C VAL A 749 -12.76 2.77 27.39
N LEU A 750 -11.48 2.40 27.44
CA LEU A 750 -10.44 3.06 28.22
C LEU A 750 -9.84 4.19 27.37
N SER A 751 -10.05 5.45 27.78
CA SER A 751 -9.36 6.61 27.21
C SER A 751 -8.15 6.93 28.06
N ILE A 752 -6.98 6.99 27.43
CA ILE A 752 -5.69 7.33 28.06
C ILE A 752 -5.22 8.66 27.49
N VAL A 753 -4.86 9.59 28.35
CA VAL A 753 -4.20 10.84 27.98
C VAL A 753 -2.89 10.92 28.73
N ALA A 754 -1.82 11.24 28.01
CA ALA A 754 -0.53 11.48 28.62
C ALA A 754 0.18 12.70 28.02
N SER A 755 1.07 13.30 28.80
CA SER A 755 1.93 14.38 28.33
C SER A 755 3.28 14.37 29.01
N LEU A 756 4.34 14.67 28.26
CA LEU A 756 5.65 14.94 28.82
C LEU A 756 5.63 16.24 29.61
N LYS A 757 6.13 16.20 30.83
CA LYS A 757 6.29 17.40 31.66
C LYS A 757 7.35 18.30 31.06
N ARG A 758 6.93 19.53 30.72
CA ARG A 758 7.79 20.59 30.19
C ARG A 758 8.56 20.16 28.93
N LEU A 759 8.03 19.29 28.08
CA LEU A 759 8.71 18.96 26.82
C LEU A 759 7.67 18.74 25.72
N SER A 760 7.83 19.41 24.59
CA SER A 760 6.97 19.24 23.41
C SER A 760 7.73 18.57 22.28
N MET A 761 7.82 17.25 22.34
CA MET A 761 8.57 16.46 21.37
C MET A 761 8.01 15.03 21.30
N PRO A 762 8.10 14.34 20.15
CA PRO A 762 7.88 12.91 20.08
C PRO A 762 8.88 12.14 20.95
N TRP A 763 8.36 11.22 21.77
CA TRP A 763 9.13 10.48 22.75
C TRP A 763 8.61 9.05 22.82
N PRO A 764 9.50 8.04 22.73
CA PRO A 764 9.07 6.65 22.72
C PRO A 764 8.50 6.28 24.09
N ILE A 765 7.31 5.68 24.10
CA ILE A 765 6.63 5.21 25.31
C ILE A 765 6.10 3.79 25.10
N VAL A 766 6.11 3.00 26.16
CA VAL A 766 5.42 1.71 26.26
C VAL A 766 4.20 1.92 27.14
N VAL A 767 3.02 1.60 26.62
CA VAL A 767 1.75 1.70 27.35
C VAL A 767 1.31 0.29 27.73
N SER A 768 1.29 0.00 29.03
CA SER A 768 0.79 -1.25 29.61
C SER A 768 -0.52 -1.01 30.34
N VAL A 769 -1.49 -1.90 30.15
CA VAL A 769 -2.77 -1.89 30.86
C VAL A 769 -2.98 -3.25 31.50
N THR A 770 -3.16 -3.25 32.81
CA THR A 770 -3.40 -4.45 33.61
C THR A 770 -4.82 -4.42 34.18
N ASP A 771 -5.51 -5.55 34.10
CA ASP A 771 -6.85 -5.70 34.66
C ASP A 771 -6.84 -5.81 36.21
N PRO A 772 -8.01 -5.80 36.86
CA PRO A 772 -8.11 -5.92 38.33
C PRO A 772 -7.57 -7.24 38.90
N ALA A 773 -7.42 -8.28 38.07
CA ALA A 773 -6.85 -9.57 38.48
C ALA A 773 -5.31 -9.62 38.30
N GLY A 774 -4.70 -8.55 37.79
CA GLY A 774 -3.25 -8.48 37.55
C GLY A 774 -2.81 -9.01 36.18
N MET A 775 -3.74 -9.31 35.27
CA MET A 775 -3.41 -9.77 33.90
C MET A 775 -3.13 -8.56 32.99
N GLU A 776 -2.00 -8.56 32.29
CA GLU A 776 -1.69 -7.55 31.27
C GLU A 776 -2.58 -7.78 30.04
N LEU A 777 -3.46 -6.82 29.74
CA LEU A 777 -4.38 -6.84 28.60
C LEU A 777 -3.76 -6.23 27.35
N TYR A 778 -3.01 -5.15 27.54
CA TYR A 778 -2.33 -4.44 26.47
C TYR A 778 -0.90 -4.14 26.88
N ARG A 779 0.00 -4.29 25.92
CA ARG A 779 1.35 -3.75 25.96
C ARG A 779 1.68 -3.24 24.58
N VAL A 780 1.67 -1.93 24.40
CA VAL A 780 1.80 -1.31 23.08
C VAL A 780 2.92 -0.29 23.04
N ASN A 781 3.68 -0.30 21.95
CA ASN A 781 4.72 0.69 21.67
C ASN A 781 4.08 1.89 20.96
N ARG A 782 4.28 3.07 21.53
CA ARG A 782 3.71 4.34 21.09
C ARG A 782 4.74 5.44 21.16
N SER A 783 4.33 6.61 20.70
CA SER A 783 5.07 7.85 20.90
C SER A 783 4.12 8.94 21.35
N THR A 784 4.64 9.91 22.08
CA THR A 784 4.01 11.24 22.10
C THR A 784 4.12 11.89 20.73
N ASN A 785 3.24 12.84 20.44
CA ASN A 785 3.25 13.61 19.20
C ASN A 785 4.19 14.83 19.30
N LEU A 786 4.19 15.68 18.26
CA LEU A 786 4.96 16.94 18.20
C LEU A 786 4.72 17.89 19.38
N THR A 787 3.59 17.80 20.08
CA THR A 787 3.28 18.63 21.26
C THR A 787 3.68 17.98 22.58
N GLY A 788 4.30 16.80 22.55
CA GLY A 788 4.64 16.01 23.73
C GLY A 788 3.43 15.33 24.36
N LYS A 789 2.33 15.17 23.61
CA LYS A 789 1.07 14.58 24.10
C LYS A 789 0.80 13.23 23.45
N TYR A 790 0.09 12.37 24.16
CA TYR A 790 -0.41 11.09 23.69
C TYR A 790 -1.88 10.95 24.07
N HIS A 791 -2.69 10.42 23.16
CA HIS A 791 -4.09 10.09 23.40
C HIS A 791 -4.42 8.80 22.64
N GLU A 792 -5.00 7.82 23.33
CA GLU A 792 -5.52 6.61 22.70
C GLU A 792 -6.74 6.09 23.43
N SER A 793 -7.63 5.44 22.68
CA SER A 793 -8.80 4.74 23.19
C SER A 793 -8.64 3.24 22.97
N LEU A 794 -8.72 2.46 24.04
CA LEU A 794 -8.58 1.01 24.04
C LEU A 794 -9.90 0.35 24.43
N SER A 795 -10.37 -0.59 23.63
CA SER A 795 -11.66 -1.25 23.85
C SER A 795 -11.54 -2.42 24.82
N LEU A 796 -12.04 -2.23 26.06
CA LEU A 796 -12.10 -3.28 27.08
C LEU A 796 -13.30 -4.22 26.89
N GLY A 797 -14.42 -3.68 26.38
CA GLY A 797 -15.72 -4.34 26.41
C GLY A 797 -16.48 -4.07 27.71
N SER A 798 -17.81 -3.99 27.65
CA SER A 798 -18.63 -3.65 28.81
C SER A 798 -18.86 -4.82 29.76
N ASN A 799 -18.62 -6.06 29.30
CA ASN A 799 -18.59 -7.28 30.11
C ASN A 799 -17.19 -7.65 30.64
N ALA A 800 -16.21 -6.75 30.50
CA ALA A 800 -14.89 -6.92 31.10
C ALA A 800 -14.98 -6.95 32.64
N PRO A 801 -14.00 -7.55 33.35
CA PRO A 801 -14.01 -7.58 34.81
C PRO A 801 -14.13 -6.17 35.39
N GLY A 802 -15.10 -5.95 36.30
CA GLY A 802 -15.21 -4.69 37.04
C GLY A 802 -14.08 -4.55 38.06
N GLY A 803 -13.63 -3.32 38.32
CA GLY A 803 -12.55 -3.03 39.28
C GLY A 803 -11.59 -1.94 38.81
N GLU A 804 -10.45 -1.82 39.50
CA GLU A 804 -9.39 -0.87 39.13
C GLU A 804 -8.47 -1.47 38.06
N TYR A 805 -8.38 -0.82 36.91
CA TYR A 805 -7.38 -1.10 35.89
C TYR A 805 -6.17 -0.22 36.15
N LEU A 806 -4.97 -0.80 36.02
CA LEU A 806 -3.70 -0.09 36.17
C LEU A 806 -3.16 0.26 34.80
N ILE A 807 -2.89 1.54 34.57
CA ILE A 807 -2.31 2.06 33.32
C ILE A 807 -0.90 2.55 33.65
N LYS A 808 0.10 2.00 32.97
CA LYS A 808 1.51 2.36 33.12
C LYS A 808 2.09 2.81 31.79
N LEU A 809 2.72 3.97 31.79
CA LEU A 809 3.52 4.47 30.68
C LEU A 809 4.98 4.52 31.13
N SER A 810 5.88 3.94 30.34
CA SER A 810 7.32 3.99 30.58
C SER A 810 8.07 4.36 29.31
N SER A 811 9.16 5.12 29.43
CA SER A 811 10.07 5.40 28.32
C SER A 811 11.46 4.83 28.61
N PRO A 812 12.10 4.12 27.65
CA PRO A 812 13.50 3.74 27.79
C PRO A 812 14.43 4.95 27.74
N VAL A 813 13.98 6.09 27.20
CA VAL A 813 14.77 7.32 27.14
C VAL A 813 14.53 8.14 28.41
N ALA A 814 15.61 8.53 29.08
CA ALA A 814 15.60 9.25 30.35
C ALA A 814 14.91 8.54 31.52
N ASN A 815 14.63 7.22 31.40
CA ASN A 815 13.97 6.39 32.42
C ASN A 815 12.67 7.00 32.96
N LEU A 816 11.86 7.59 32.09
CA LEU A 816 10.60 8.22 32.49
C LEU A 816 9.53 7.17 32.76
N SER A 817 8.68 7.43 33.76
CA SER A 817 7.48 6.65 34.01
C SER A 817 6.33 7.53 34.49
N GLY A 818 5.11 7.12 34.16
CA GLY A 818 3.88 7.66 34.73
C GLY A 818 2.86 6.53 34.89
N GLU A 819 2.05 6.59 35.93
CA GLU A 819 1.01 5.59 36.15
C GLU A 819 -0.27 6.23 36.67
N THR A 820 -1.38 5.58 36.38
CA THR A 820 -2.70 5.97 36.88
C THR A 820 -3.60 4.75 36.96
N LYS A 821 -4.75 4.91 37.60
CA LYS A 821 -5.78 3.88 37.67
C LYS A 821 -7.08 4.41 37.11
N ALA A 822 -7.83 3.54 36.47
CA ALA A 822 -9.19 3.84 36.04
C ALA A 822 -10.15 2.75 36.53
N VAL A 823 -11.27 3.16 37.11
CA VAL A 823 -12.28 2.23 37.61
C VAL A 823 -13.22 1.85 36.48
N HIS A 824 -13.29 0.56 36.17
CA HIS A 824 -14.32 0.01 35.29
C HIS A 824 -15.50 -0.50 36.10
N LYS A 825 -16.70 -0.08 35.73
CA LYS A 825 -17.94 -0.72 36.16
C LYS A 825 -18.41 -1.60 35.02
N ALA A 826 -18.41 -2.92 35.25
CA ALA A 826 -19.00 -3.86 34.31
C ALA A 826 -20.48 -3.53 34.15
N ASP A 827 -20.91 -3.37 32.91
CA ASP A 827 -22.27 -2.98 32.55
C ASP A 827 -22.70 -3.78 31.32
N ALA A 828 -23.37 -4.91 31.57
CA ALA A 828 -23.85 -5.76 30.50
C ALA A 828 -24.93 -5.01 29.70
N ARG A 829 -24.63 -4.76 28.43
CA ARG A 829 -25.57 -4.04 27.56
C ARG A 829 -26.56 -5.01 26.94
N ALA A 830 -27.84 -4.68 27.10
CA ALA A 830 -28.90 -5.38 26.39
C ALA A 830 -28.73 -5.14 24.86
N PRO A 831 -28.85 -6.18 24.04
CA PRO A 831 -28.92 -6.01 22.60
C PRO A 831 -30.11 -5.14 22.20
N ARG A 832 -29.92 -4.38 21.12
CA ARG A 832 -30.96 -3.54 20.53
C ARG A 832 -31.66 -4.30 19.41
N LEU A 833 -32.98 -4.30 19.40
CA LEU A 833 -33.70 -4.78 18.23
C LEU A 833 -33.44 -3.87 17.02
N VAL A 834 -33.09 -4.46 15.88
CA VAL A 834 -32.88 -3.74 14.62
C VAL A 834 -33.80 -4.26 13.52
N ALA A 835 -33.92 -3.50 12.44
CA ALA A 835 -34.70 -3.94 11.29
C ALA A 835 -34.10 -5.24 10.73
N PRO A 836 -34.93 -6.20 10.26
CA PRO A 836 -34.45 -7.46 9.71
C PRO A 836 -33.73 -7.29 8.35
N VAL A 837 -33.72 -6.06 7.80
CA VAL A 837 -33.11 -5.73 6.52
C VAL A 837 -32.07 -4.63 6.72
N ARG A 838 -30.84 -4.90 6.27
CA ARG A 838 -29.77 -3.91 6.24
C ARG A 838 -29.82 -3.14 4.92
N VAL A 839 -30.06 -1.83 5.01
CA VAL A 839 -30.03 -0.94 3.85
C VAL A 839 -28.68 -0.24 3.82
N PHE A 840 -27.82 -0.66 2.89
CA PHE A 840 -26.58 0.05 2.63
C PHE A 840 -26.85 1.30 1.79
N ASP A 841 -26.18 2.42 2.10
CA ASP A 841 -26.40 3.72 1.45
C ASP A 841 -27.85 4.20 1.49
N ALA A 842 -28.48 4.14 2.67
CA ALA A 842 -29.89 4.50 2.87
C ALA A 842 -30.25 5.88 2.30
N GLU A 843 -29.36 6.87 2.39
CA GLU A 843 -29.58 8.19 1.77
C GLU A 843 -29.60 8.12 0.24
N ARG A 844 -28.66 7.41 -0.39
CA ARG A 844 -28.69 7.22 -1.85
C ARG A 844 -29.89 6.42 -2.31
N LEU A 845 -30.28 5.39 -1.57
CA LEU A 845 -31.49 4.63 -1.89
C LEU A 845 -32.72 5.52 -1.74
N LYS A 846 -32.76 6.38 -0.72
CA LYS A 846 -33.81 7.38 -0.53
C LYS A 846 -33.84 8.35 -1.72
N ASP A 847 -32.70 8.92 -2.12
CA ASP A 847 -32.60 9.84 -3.27
C ASP A 847 -33.00 9.15 -4.58
N PHE A 848 -32.56 7.91 -4.78
CA PHE A 848 -32.96 7.08 -5.91
C PHE A 848 -34.47 6.84 -5.92
N LEU A 849 -35.08 6.46 -4.79
CA LEU A 849 -36.52 6.27 -4.69
C LEU A 849 -37.30 7.59 -4.85
N LEU A 850 -36.75 8.71 -4.39
CA LEU A 850 -37.31 10.06 -4.58
C LEU A 850 -37.32 10.48 -6.05
N SER A 851 -36.40 9.94 -6.88
CA SER A 851 -36.45 10.14 -8.33
C SER A 851 -37.59 9.35 -9.02
N LYS A 852 -38.40 8.62 -8.25
CA LYS A 852 -39.54 7.80 -8.70
C LYS A 852 -39.19 6.87 -9.86
N PRO A 853 -38.19 5.99 -9.69
CA PRO A 853 -37.75 5.10 -10.74
C PRO A 853 -38.84 4.07 -11.04
N GLU A 854 -38.74 3.42 -12.19
CA GLU A 854 -39.46 2.17 -12.40
C GLU A 854 -38.72 1.03 -11.67
N ILE A 855 -39.41 0.34 -10.77
CA ILE A 855 -38.87 -0.79 -10.01
C ILE A 855 -39.46 -2.09 -10.54
N VAL A 856 -38.58 -3.06 -10.81
CA VAL A 856 -39.00 -4.42 -11.14
C VAL A 856 -38.85 -5.30 -9.90
N LEU A 857 -39.96 -5.86 -9.40
CA LEU A 857 -39.97 -6.88 -8.37
C LEU A 857 -39.78 -8.27 -9.01
N ALA A 858 -38.58 -8.81 -8.84
CA ALA A 858 -38.24 -10.18 -9.25
C ALA A 858 -38.80 -11.19 -8.25
N THR A 859 -39.60 -12.15 -8.72
CA THR A 859 -40.30 -13.14 -7.88
C THR A 859 -40.06 -14.55 -8.38
N ASN A 860 -39.79 -15.51 -7.51
CA ASN A 860 -39.73 -16.92 -7.89
C ASN A 860 -41.00 -17.67 -7.46
N ALA A 861 -41.12 -18.94 -7.86
CA ALA A 861 -42.28 -19.77 -7.57
C ALA A 861 -42.58 -19.91 -6.06
N ASN A 862 -41.60 -19.65 -5.19
CA ASN A 862 -41.73 -19.75 -3.74
C ASN A 862 -41.98 -18.38 -3.07
N THR A 863 -42.06 -17.29 -3.82
CA THR A 863 -42.30 -15.96 -3.27
C THR A 863 -43.79 -15.81 -2.93
N PRO A 864 -44.16 -15.54 -1.66
CA PRO A 864 -45.57 -15.43 -1.27
C PRO A 864 -46.29 -14.29 -2.04
N PRO A 865 -47.45 -14.54 -2.68
CA PRO A 865 -48.15 -13.54 -3.49
C PRO A 865 -48.58 -12.28 -2.73
N ASP A 866 -48.87 -12.42 -1.44
CA ASP A 866 -49.23 -11.35 -0.52
C ASP A 866 -48.07 -10.38 -0.29
N VAL A 867 -46.84 -10.89 -0.15
CA VAL A 867 -45.62 -10.06 -0.02
C VAL A 867 -45.43 -9.19 -1.27
N VAL A 868 -45.59 -9.79 -2.46
CA VAL A 868 -45.46 -9.10 -3.75
C VAL A 868 -46.49 -7.98 -3.88
N ARG A 869 -47.74 -8.26 -3.53
CA ARG A 869 -48.83 -7.28 -3.54
C ARG A 869 -48.55 -6.14 -2.57
N ILE A 870 -48.26 -6.45 -1.30
CA ILE A 870 -48.00 -5.43 -0.25
C ILE A 870 -46.87 -4.49 -0.67
N LEU A 871 -45.78 -5.05 -1.23
CA LEU A 871 -44.63 -4.26 -1.66
C LEU A 871 -44.97 -3.38 -2.87
N SER A 872 -45.69 -3.94 -3.85
CA SER A 872 -46.15 -3.20 -5.03
C SER A 872 -47.07 -2.05 -4.65
N ASP A 873 -48.04 -2.29 -3.77
CA ASP A 873 -49.01 -1.28 -3.32
C ASP A 873 -48.30 -0.15 -2.56
N ARG A 874 -47.40 -0.48 -1.64
CA ARG A 874 -46.65 0.53 -0.86
C ARG A 874 -45.78 1.42 -1.74
N LEU A 875 -45.08 0.83 -2.70
CA LEU A 875 -44.27 1.58 -3.66
C LEU A 875 -45.16 2.41 -4.60
N GLY A 876 -46.29 1.85 -5.05
CA GLY A 876 -47.29 2.56 -5.85
C GLY A 876 -47.86 3.79 -5.13
N ILE A 877 -48.20 3.67 -3.84
CA ILE A 877 -48.64 4.79 -3.00
C ILE A 877 -47.55 5.88 -2.90
N ALA A 878 -46.28 5.48 -2.87
CA ALA A 878 -45.15 6.42 -2.89
C ALA A 878 -44.90 7.04 -4.28
N GLY A 879 -45.71 6.72 -5.29
CA GLY A 879 -45.58 7.22 -6.66
C GLY A 879 -44.47 6.54 -7.46
N VAL A 880 -43.99 5.38 -7.01
CA VAL A 880 -42.98 4.56 -7.68
C VAL A 880 -43.71 3.55 -8.56
N LYS A 881 -43.38 3.50 -9.86
CA LYS A 881 -43.96 2.52 -10.77
C LYS A 881 -43.35 1.16 -10.50
N VAL A 882 -44.18 0.15 -10.21
CA VAL A 882 -43.73 -1.21 -9.94
C VAL A 882 -44.18 -2.18 -11.02
N ILE A 883 -43.27 -3.04 -11.47
CA ILE A 883 -43.56 -4.15 -12.37
C ILE A 883 -43.14 -5.44 -11.67
N VAL A 884 -44.04 -6.40 -11.55
CA VAL A 884 -43.70 -7.73 -11.04
C VAL A 884 -43.31 -8.62 -12.22
N LYS A 885 -42.17 -9.30 -12.10
CA LYS A 885 -41.71 -10.27 -13.11
C LYS A 885 -41.15 -11.51 -12.43
N PRO A 886 -41.19 -12.68 -13.09
CA PRO A 886 -40.44 -13.85 -12.65
C PRO A 886 -38.96 -13.53 -12.48
N GLU A 887 -38.32 -14.08 -11.45
CA GLU A 887 -36.89 -13.92 -11.16
C GLU A 887 -36.06 -14.38 -12.36
N SER A 888 -36.52 -15.42 -13.06
CA SER A 888 -35.95 -15.93 -14.30
C SER A 888 -36.07 -14.99 -15.51
N GLU A 889 -36.88 -13.94 -15.43
CA GLU A 889 -37.01 -12.89 -16.46
C GLU A 889 -36.24 -11.62 -16.09
N VAL A 890 -36.15 -11.30 -14.80
CA VAL A 890 -35.40 -10.12 -14.31
C VAL A 890 -33.91 -10.42 -14.19
N LEU A 891 -33.54 -11.62 -13.77
CA LEU A 891 -32.18 -12.00 -13.41
C LEU A 891 -31.53 -12.92 -14.47
N ARG A 892 -31.94 -12.84 -15.74
CA ARG A 892 -31.40 -13.65 -16.84
C ARG A 892 -29.88 -13.47 -16.94
N LYS A 893 -29.15 -14.59 -16.76
CA LYS A 893 -27.72 -14.85 -16.95
C LYS A 893 -26.81 -13.64 -17.26
N VAL A 894 -26.57 -12.78 -16.28
CA VAL A 894 -25.26 -12.13 -16.16
C VAL A 894 -24.47 -13.00 -15.19
N ALA A 895 -23.46 -13.72 -15.69
CA ALA A 895 -22.65 -14.61 -14.88
C ALA A 895 -22.16 -13.86 -13.62
N TYR A 896 -22.46 -14.40 -12.45
CA TYR A 896 -22.05 -13.77 -11.20
C TYR A 896 -20.51 -13.75 -11.10
N PRO A 897 -19.88 -12.71 -10.52
CA PRO A 897 -20.50 -11.56 -9.87
C PRO A 897 -21.24 -10.63 -10.83
N ARG A 898 -22.46 -10.25 -10.45
CA ARG A 898 -23.27 -9.24 -11.14
C ARG A 898 -22.59 -7.88 -10.95
N VAL A 899 -21.74 -7.48 -11.89
CA VAL A 899 -21.04 -6.19 -11.85
C VAL A 899 -22.00 -5.14 -12.43
N TRP A 900 -22.75 -4.43 -11.58
CA TRP A 900 -23.53 -3.26 -12.01
C TRP A 900 -22.58 -2.22 -12.62
N ASN A 901 -22.79 -1.79 -13.87
CA ASN A 901 -21.97 -0.74 -14.47
C ASN A 901 -22.63 0.64 -14.24
N PRO A 902 -22.28 1.42 -13.20
CA PRO A 902 -22.79 2.79 -13.01
C PRO A 902 -22.50 3.73 -14.18
N TYR A 903 -21.60 3.35 -15.08
CA TYR A 903 -21.17 4.13 -16.24
C TYR A 903 -21.77 3.62 -17.55
N ALA A 904 -22.67 2.62 -17.49
CA ALA A 904 -23.36 2.14 -18.68
C ALA A 904 -24.19 3.27 -19.29
N LYS A 905 -23.86 3.67 -20.52
CA LYS A 905 -24.77 4.48 -21.34
C LYS A 905 -25.91 3.59 -21.76
N VAL A 906 -27.06 3.73 -21.09
CA VAL A 906 -28.29 3.05 -21.47
C VAL A 906 -28.90 3.82 -22.63
N PHE A 907 -28.72 3.29 -23.85
CA PHE A 907 -29.39 3.82 -25.03
C PHE A 907 -30.85 3.40 -24.98
N THR A 908 -31.73 4.38 -24.79
CA THR A 908 -33.17 4.16 -24.91
C THR A 908 -33.57 4.57 -26.31
N PRO A 909 -34.28 3.74 -27.09
CA PRO A 909 -34.80 4.17 -28.38
C PRO A 909 -35.67 5.41 -28.17
N THR A 910 -35.23 6.55 -28.71
CA THR A 910 -36.09 7.72 -28.80
C THR A 910 -37.13 7.39 -29.86
N LYS A 911 -38.43 7.42 -29.50
CA LYS A 911 -39.58 7.08 -30.38
C LYS A 911 -39.72 7.93 -31.66
N LYS A 912 -38.68 8.64 -32.10
CA LYS A 912 -38.65 9.32 -33.40
C LYS A 912 -37.85 8.45 -34.36
N ASP A 913 -38.57 7.80 -35.27
CA ASP A 913 -37.98 7.29 -36.50
C ASP A 913 -37.33 8.47 -37.24
N VAL A 914 -36.02 8.44 -37.33
CA VAL A 914 -35.28 9.34 -38.21
C VAL A 914 -35.21 8.64 -39.57
N PRO A 915 -35.59 9.29 -40.68
CA PRO A 915 -35.44 8.71 -42.01
C PRO A 915 -33.99 8.23 -42.22
N HIS A 916 -33.82 7.02 -42.72
CA HIS A 916 -32.49 6.44 -42.94
C HIS A 916 -31.68 7.35 -43.90
N PRO A 917 -30.38 7.59 -43.63
CA PRO A 917 -29.51 8.24 -44.60
C PRO A 917 -29.50 7.41 -45.90
N GLU A 918 -29.50 8.09 -47.05
CA GLU A 918 -29.66 7.46 -48.39
C GLU A 918 -28.59 6.41 -48.74
N LYS A 919 -27.52 6.29 -47.93
CA LYS A 919 -26.46 5.30 -48.11
C LYS A 919 -26.28 4.47 -46.84
N ILE A 920 -26.91 3.30 -46.80
CA ILE A 920 -26.59 2.23 -45.84
C ILE A 920 -25.50 1.36 -46.48
N GLY A 921 -24.29 1.39 -45.91
CA GLY A 921 -23.13 0.62 -46.38
C GLY A 921 -23.16 -0.85 -45.97
N ALA A 922 -23.78 -1.19 -44.84
CA ALA A 922 -24.00 -2.58 -44.42
C ALA A 922 -25.26 -2.72 -43.58
N LEU A 923 -25.91 -3.88 -43.67
CA LEU A 923 -27.00 -4.27 -42.79
C LEU A 923 -26.46 -5.37 -41.87
N ILE A 924 -26.48 -5.12 -40.56
CA ILE A 924 -25.87 -6.02 -39.57
C ILE A 924 -26.94 -6.48 -38.59
N LYS A 925 -27.10 -7.79 -38.45
CA LYS A 925 -27.95 -8.43 -37.45
C LYS A 925 -27.09 -8.77 -36.24
N LEU A 926 -27.25 -8.01 -35.17
CA LEU A 926 -26.57 -8.22 -33.90
C LEU A 926 -27.47 -9.07 -33.00
N GLY A 927 -26.93 -10.12 -32.39
CA GLY A 927 -27.66 -10.97 -31.44
C GLY A 927 -26.72 -11.50 -30.38
N THR A 928 -27.31 -11.96 -29.28
CA THR A 928 -26.56 -12.53 -28.15
C THR A 928 -27.08 -13.95 -27.92
N ALA A 929 -26.18 -14.93 -27.98
CA ALA A 929 -26.50 -16.33 -27.69
C ALA A 929 -26.74 -16.54 -26.18
N ALA A 930 -27.35 -17.68 -25.82
CA ALA A 930 -27.73 -18.00 -24.44
C ALA A 930 -26.56 -18.19 -23.45
N ASP A 931 -25.34 -18.23 -23.96
CA ASP A 931 -24.06 -18.29 -23.24
C ASP A 931 -23.35 -16.93 -23.15
N GLY A 932 -23.92 -15.87 -23.73
CA GLY A 932 -23.37 -14.53 -23.74
C GLY A 932 -22.49 -14.22 -24.95
N THR A 933 -22.32 -15.16 -25.88
CA THR A 933 -21.54 -14.92 -27.11
C THR A 933 -22.29 -13.96 -28.02
N ILE A 934 -21.64 -12.87 -28.43
CA ILE A 934 -22.21 -11.91 -29.37
C ILE A 934 -22.03 -12.45 -30.79
N SER A 935 -23.12 -12.56 -31.54
CA SER A 935 -23.11 -12.80 -32.98
C SER A 935 -23.46 -11.50 -33.69
N ALA A 936 -22.62 -11.04 -34.60
CA ALA A 936 -22.94 -9.95 -35.50
C ALA A 936 -22.77 -10.45 -36.93
N MET A 937 -23.87 -10.58 -37.67
CA MET A 937 -23.87 -11.12 -39.02
C MET A 937 -24.32 -10.05 -39.99
N THR A 938 -23.58 -9.82 -41.07
CA THR A 938 -24.11 -9.03 -42.18
C THR A 938 -25.29 -9.77 -42.82
N VAL A 939 -26.17 -9.07 -43.54
CA VAL A 939 -27.26 -9.74 -44.28
C VAL A 939 -26.73 -10.71 -45.34
N GLN A 940 -25.48 -10.52 -45.81
CA GLN A 940 -24.80 -11.49 -46.69
C GLN A 940 -24.19 -12.69 -45.93
N GLY A 941 -24.39 -12.81 -44.61
CA GLY A 941 -23.88 -13.90 -43.79
C GLY A 941 -22.43 -13.77 -43.34
N GLY A 942 -21.81 -12.60 -43.52
CA GLY A 942 -20.46 -12.33 -43.04
C GLY A 942 -20.45 -12.11 -41.53
N ASP A 943 -19.64 -12.89 -40.82
CA ASP A 943 -19.45 -12.72 -39.37
C ASP A 943 -18.56 -11.49 -39.10
N VAL A 944 -19.15 -10.47 -38.50
CA VAL A 944 -18.51 -9.22 -38.06
C VAL A 944 -18.53 -9.10 -36.54
N SER A 945 -18.66 -10.22 -35.80
CA SER A 945 -18.74 -10.23 -34.34
C SER A 945 -17.52 -9.61 -33.65
N GLN A 946 -16.37 -9.64 -34.32
CA GLN A 946 -15.13 -9.02 -33.85
C GLN A 946 -15.14 -7.48 -33.97
N ASP A 947 -15.85 -6.93 -34.96
CA ASP A 947 -16.03 -5.48 -35.13
C ASP A 947 -17.27 -5.14 -35.97
N TRP A 948 -18.42 -5.06 -35.32
CA TRP A 948 -19.71 -4.80 -35.98
C TRP A 948 -20.00 -3.31 -36.20
N ARG A 949 -19.10 -2.41 -35.79
CA ARG A 949 -19.30 -0.96 -35.84
C ARG A 949 -18.88 -0.38 -37.19
N LEU A 950 -19.32 -1.01 -38.27
CA LEU A 950 -18.94 -0.62 -39.62
C LEU A 950 -19.60 0.73 -40.00
N PRO A 951 -18.90 1.65 -40.70
CA PRO A 951 -19.45 2.93 -41.13
C PRO A 951 -20.73 2.76 -41.97
N ASN A 952 -21.67 3.69 -41.83
CA ASN A 952 -22.93 3.69 -42.57
C ASN A 952 -23.76 2.41 -42.39
N SER A 953 -23.59 1.67 -41.29
CA SER A 953 -24.34 0.44 -41.09
C SER A 953 -25.68 0.67 -40.41
N LEU A 954 -26.70 -0.04 -40.88
CA LEU A 954 -27.95 -0.20 -40.15
C LEU A 954 -27.90 -1.50 -39.37
N ILE A 955 -27.99 -1.39 -38.05
CA ILE A 955 -27.87 -2.52 -37.13
C ILE A 955 -29.25 -2.89 -36.61
N THR A 956 -29.65 -4.13 -36.88
CA THR A 956 -30.85 -4.75 -36.34
C THR A 956 -30.45 -5.63 -35.17
N ILE A 957 -30.81 -5.25 -33.96
CA ILE A 957 -30.60 -6.08 -32.78
C ILE A 957 -31.73 -7.12 -32.73
N THR A 958 -31.36 -8.40 -32.68
CA THR A 958 -32.29 -9.53 -32.64
C THR A 958 -32.01 -10.40 -31.43
N GLY A 959 -33.08 -10.73 -30.71
CA GLY A 959 -32.98 -11.23 -29.33
C GLY A 959 -33.38 -10.13 -28.35
N GLU A 960 -33.39 -10.45 -27.06
CA GLU A 960 -33.92 -9.56 -26.00
C GLU A 960 -32.96 -8.44 -25.56
N GLY A 961 -31.88 -8.19 -26.31
CA GLY A 961 -30.91 -7.10 -26.06
C GLY A 961 -29.74 -7.52 -25.19
#